data_AF-A0A3M2G432-F1
#
_entry.id   AF-A0A3M2G432-F1
#
_cell.length_a   1.000
_cell.length_b   1.000
_cell.length_c   1.000
_cell.angle_alpha   90.00
_cell.angle_beta   90.00
_cell.angle_gamma   90.00
#
_symmetry.space_group_name_H-M   'P 1'
#
loop_
_entity.id
_entity.type
_entity.pdbx_description
1 polymer ?
#
loop_
_entity_poly.entity_id
_entity_poly.type
_entity_poly.pdbx_seq_one_letter_code
_entity_poly.pdbx_strand_id
1 'polypeptide(L)'
;MVEADALADDEDDERRAAARRREAERLTDLVTFVETLDDTLTRLARARSWRELAETTIGLVDRWFGGETVRAAWPEHERRAADAVFAALDRLAALDVFDDTPSLAVFRRALETELADDLGRHGRFGRGVLVGPLSLAAGIPLDLAVVVGMAEGSLPARFRDDSLLPDRERRLVSPHLTTRAERTVSQHHDLLSVLAGARESVGLVPRGDLRRTTERAPSRWVLDAVEAVEGDRPGGDDLVRTSGDWVSEVPSFLAGIRRLTTPATVQEFDLHLLVLSAERGDDPGRHPLVAQRPELDAAVTSLRSRASRRFTRFDGNLAAGRPVTIPSPADPERAQAPTRLEAWAACPHAYFVRHLLGVDAVDEPAEEYRISPLTRGSLIHDVLHRWIDECLVAGTVPSPDEPWPAARVERLAELAAAACDEAAERGLTGRRIYWRRDRATIIADLVAFAAHDDAWRRERRARPHAVEWGFGLTGSTHDAVPLVLPDGRRVHLRGRVDRLDLADDGTIIVTDYKTGSKPGNYEPSPDDPTAGGTRLQLGLYALAARHLLGRPDAPVRAEYRFVDHRAEFATVGLDVDDAHVAEFLGVVAAIVDGIEAGLFPAHPAEPSPYSRSTCPFCDPDGLGTRERHRLYLAKAGDPALRPYLELADPDLIAALAGPDTDADADPSAGATP
;
A
#
# COMPACT_ATOMS: atom_id res chain seq x y z
N MET A 1 -27.29 24.19 27.54
CA MET A 1 -26.53 22.95 27.84
C MET A 1 -27.25 21.76 27.25
N VAL A 2 -28.48 21.42 27.67
CA VAL A 2 -29.27 20.31 27.07
C VAL A 2 -29.61 20.51 25.57
N GLU A 3 -29.80 21.75 25.10
CA GLU A 3 -30.01 22.05 23.67
C GLU A 3 -28.72 22.04 22.83
N ALA A 4 -27.54 22.22 23.46
CA ALA A 4 -26.27 22.20 22.75
C ALA A 4 -25.76 20.75 22.58
N ASP A 5 -25.96 19.90 23.60
CA ASP A 5 -25.67 18.47 23.54
C ASP A 5 -26.52 17.75 22.48
N ALA A 6 -27.81 18.10 22.36
CA ALA A 6 -28.68 17.54 21.32
C ALA A 6 -28.27 17.95 19.89
N LEU A 7 -27.73 19.16 19.71
CA LEU A 7 -27.24 19.65 18.43
C LEU A 7 -25.88 19.03 18.05
N ALA A 8 -25.01 18.76 19.02
CA ALA A 8 -23.70 18.14 18.79
C ALA A 8 -23.82 16.64 18.44
N ASP A 9 -24.72 15.91 19.10
CA ASP A 9 -25.05 14.51 18.76
C ASP A 9 -25.71 14.42 17.37
N ASP A 10 -26.63 15.33 17.03
CA ASP A 10 -27.21 15.44 15.69
C ASP A 10 -26.11 15.73 14.64
N GLU A 11 -25.14 16.60 14.91
CA GLU A 11 -24.06 16.91 13.97
C GLU A 11 -23.09 15.74 13.72
N ASP A 12 -22.80 14.92 14.73
CA ASP A 12 -21.92 13.76 14.59
C ASP A 12 -22.63 12.58 13.91
N ASP A 13 -23.91 12.37 14.21
CA ASP A 13 -24.76 11.40 13.51
C ASP A 13 -25.10 11.85 12.09
N GLU A 14 -25.30 13.15 11.84
CA GLU A 14 -25.39 13.71 10.50
C GLU A 14 -24.08 13.54 9.72
N ARG A 15 -22.92 13.76 10.36
CA ARG A 15 -21.62 13.52 9.71
C ARG A 15 -21.40 12.06 9.36
N ARG A 16 -21.77 11.12 10.24
CA ARG A 16 -21.73 9.67 9.98
C ARG A 16 -22.74 9.25 8.91
N ALA A 17 -23.97 9.78 8.96
CA ALA A 17 -24.99 9.53 7.95
C ALA A 17 -24.56 10.09 6.59
N ALA A 18 -23.98 11.29 6.54
CA ALA A 18 -23.43 11.88 5.34
C ALA A 18 -22.22 11.08 4.81
N ALA A 19 -21.36 10.55 5.69
CA ALA A 19 -20.26 9.67 5.29
C ALA A 19 -20.78 8.37 4.66
N ARG A 20 -21.76 7.72 5.29
CA ARG A 20 -22.42 6.52 4.75
C ARG A 20 -23.18 6.79 3.45
N ARG A 21 -23.84 7.95 3.30
CA ARG A 21 -24.46 8.37 2.04
C ARG A 21 -23.41 8.55 0.94
N ARG A 22 -22.31 9.25 1.22
CA ARG A 22 -21.18 9.40 0.28
C ARG A 22 -20.54 8.06 -0.09
N GLU A 23 -20.50 7.12 0.83
CA GLU A 23 -20.01 5.76 0.56
C GLU A 23 -21.00 4.99 -0.31
N ALA A 24 -22.29 5.05 -0.02
CA ALA A 24 -23.34 4.43 -0.85
C ALA A 24 -23.40 5.02 -2.27
N GLU A 25 -23.24 6.35 -2.39
CA GLU A 25 -23.11 7.05 -3.68
C GLU A 25 -21.88 6.53 -4.44
N ARG A 26 -20.70 6.51 -3.81
CA ARG A 26 -19.48 5.97 -4.42
C ARG A 26 -19.60 4.50 -4.85
N LEU A 27 -20.28 3.67 -4.05
CA LEU A 27 -20.54 2.27 -4.40
C LEU A 27 -21.49 2.17 -5.59
N THR A 28 -22.52 3.02 -5.66
CA THR A 28 -23.46 3.07 -6.78
C THR A 28 -22.77 3.54 -8.06
N ASP A 29 -21.92 4.56 -7.96
CA ASP A 29 -21.08 5.03 -9.07
C ASP A 29 -20.12 3.93 -9.55
N LEU A 30 -19.50 3.19 -8.62
CA LEU A 30 -18.61 2.08 -8.96
C LEU A 30 -19.36 0.93 -9.63
N VAL A 31 -20.54 0.54 -9.12
CA VAL A 31 -21.38 -0.50 -9.74
C VAL A 31 -21.77 -0.06 -11.14
N THR A 32 -22.26 1.17 -11.30
CA THR A 32 -22.64 1.74 -12.60
C THR A 32 -21.46 1.75 -13.56
N PHE A 33 -20.27 2.12 -13.08
CA PHE A 33 -19.02 2.08 -13.84
C PHE A 33 -18.69 0.65 -14.32
N VAL A 34 -18.73 -0.33 -13.42
CA VAL A 34 -18.39 -1.73 -13.72
C VAL A 34 -19.40 -2.34 -14.70
N GLU A 35 -20.70 -2.16 -14.48
CA GLU A 35 -21.76 -2.63 -15.39
C GLU A 35 -21.60 -2.01 -16.78
N THR A 36 -21.36 -0.71 -16.82
CA THR A 36 -21.14 0.03 -18.08
C THR A 36 -19.90 -0.48 -18.83
N LEU A 37 -18.82 -0.79 -18.11
CA LEU A 37 -17.61 -1.35 -18.68
C LEU A 37 -17.85 -2.77 -19.20
N ASP A 38 -18.50 -3.63 -18.42
CA ASP A 38 -18.84 -5.02 -18.81
C ASP A 38 -19.72 -5.05 -20.05
N ASP A 39 -20.76 -4.21 -20.12
CA ASP A 39 -21.61 -4.07 -21.30
C ASP A 39 -20.82 -3.64 -22.54
N THR A 40 -19.84 -2.75 -22.36
CA THR A 40 -19.02 -2.25 -23.46
C THR A 40 -18.02 -3.30 -23.94
N LEU A 41 -17.38 -4.02 -23.02
CA LEU A 41 -16.50 -5.15 -23.34
C LEU A 41 -17.26 -6.31 -23.98
N THR A 42 -18.48 -6.58 -23.51
CA THR A 42 -19.38 -7.59 -24.10
C THR A 42 -19.78 -7.21 -25.52
N ARG A 43 -20.06 -5.93 -25.79
CA ARG A 43 -20.30 -5.43 -27.16
C ARG A 43 -19.07 -5.61 -28.05
N LEU A 44 -17.89 -5.21 -27.60
CA LEU A 44 -16.63 -5.43 -28.33
C LEU A 44 -16.38 -6.91 -28.63
N ALA A 45 -16.68 -7.81 -27.68
CA ALA A 45 -16.50 -9.25 -27.87
C ALA A 45 -17.52 -9.87 -28.84
N ARG A 46 -18.70 -9.26 -29.00
CA ARG A 46 -19.77 -9.73 -29.89
C ARG A 46 -19.77 -9.07 -31.26
N ALA A 47 -19.00 -7.98 -31.42
CA ALA A 47 -18.90 -7.24 -32.66
C ALA A 47 -18.45 -8.13 -33.80
N ARG A 48 -19.06 -7.96 -34.97
CA ARG A 48 -18.85 -8.85 -36.13
C ARG A 48 -18.13 -8.18 -37.29
N SER A 49 -17.90 -6.88 -37.24
CA SER A 49 -17.21 -6.15 -38.29
C SER A 49 -16.16 -5.19 -37.72
N TRP A 50 -15.23 -4.76 -38.57
CA TRP A 50 -14.22 -3.76 -38.21
C TRP A 50 -14.87 -2.43 -37.84
N ARG A 51 -15.91 -2.03 -38.57
CA ARG A 51 -16.67 -0.81 -38.26
C ARG A 51 -17.30 -0.86 -36.87
N GLU A 52 -17.97 -1.97 -36.51
CA GLU A 52 -18.60 -2.11 -35.19
C GLU A 52 -17.56 -2.07 -34.06
N LEU A 53 -16.40 -2.69 -34.26
CA LEU A 53 -15.27 -2.65 -33.32
C LEU A 53 -14.70 -1.22 -33.18
N ALA A 54 -14.51 -0.52 -34.30
CA ALA A 54 -14.00 0.85 -34.32
C ALA A 54 -14.98 1.82 -33.63
N GLU A 55 -16.27 1.81 -34.01
CA GLU A 55 -17.32 2.65 -33.42
C GLU A 55 -17.49 2.40 -31.92
N THR A 56 -17.46 1.14 -31.48
CA THR A 56 -17.52 0.81 -30.05
C THR A 56 -16.30 1.33 -29.29
N THR A 57 -15.12 1.27 -29.92
CA THR A 57 -13.87 1.82 -29.34
C THR A 57 -13.90 3.35 -29.28
N ILE A 58 -14.40 4.02 -30.33
CA ILE A 58 -14.62 5.47 -30.36
C ILE A 58 -15.54 5.88 -29.20
N GLY A 59 -16.66 5.18 -29.01
CA GLY A 59 -17.59 5.43 -27.90
C GLY A 59 -16.95 5.25 -26.52
N LEU A 60 -16.00 4.32 -26.38
CA LEU A 60 -15.22 4.14 -25.16
C LEU A 60 -14.30 5.36 -24.92
N VAL A 61 -13.59 5.82 -25.94
CA VAL A 61 -12.70 6.99 -25.83
C VAL A 61 -13.50 8.26 -25.54
N ASP A 62 -14.63 8.47 -26.21
CA ASP A 62 -15.52 9.63 -25.96
C ASP A 62 -16.11 9.64 -24.55
N ARG A 63 -16.49 8.47 -24.02
CA ARG A 63 -17.06 8.36 -22.67
C ARG A 63 -16.03 8.70 -21.60
N TRP A 64 -14.82 8.16 -21.70
CA TRP A 64 -13.82 8.27 -20.62
C TRP A 64 -12.90 9.48 -20.76
N PHE A 65 -12.63 9.94 -21.98
CA PHE A 65 -11.79 11.10 -22.24
C PHE A 65 -12.59 12.35 -22.68
N GLY A 66 -13.92 12.27 -22.70
CA GLY A 66 -14.82 13.34 -23.14
C GLY A 66 -14.85 13.48 -24.67
N GLY A 67 -15.96 14.01 -25.19
CA GLY A 67 -16.11 14.24 -26.63
C GLY A 67 -15.32 15.46 -27.14
N GLU A 68 -15.49 15.79 -28.42
CA GLU A 68 -14.76 16.84 -29.14
C GLU A 68 -14.72 18.19 -28.39
N THR A 69 -15.82 18.57 -27.74
CA THR A 69 -15.91 19.82 -26.96
C THR A 69 -14.96 19.86 -25.76
N VAL A 70 -14.80 18.75 -25.05
CA VAL A 70 -13.88 18.66 -23.90
C VAL A 70 -12.43 18.68 -24.41
N ARG A 71 -12.17 17.96 -25.51
CA ARG A 71 -10.83 17.86 -26.11
C ARG A 71 -10.36 19.18 -26.71
N ALA A 72 -11.25 20.08 -27.13
CA ALA A 72 -10.87 21.40 -27.63
C ALA A 72 -10.05 22.21 -26.60
N ALA A 73 -10.28 21.99 -25.30
CA ALA A 73 -9.54 22.64 -24.22
C ALA A 73 -8.17 22.01 -23.91
N TRP A 74 -7.86 20.84 -24.48
CA TRP A 74 -6.60 20.15 -24.23
C TRP A 74 -5.40 20.90 -24.82
N PRO A 75 -4.17 20.67 -24.31
CA PRO A 75 -2.95 21.08 -24.98
C PRO A 75 -2.90 20.62 -26.43
N GLU A 76 -2.24 21.40 -27.30
CA GLU A 76 -2.20 21.11 -28.75
C GLU A 76 -1.65 19.71 -29.08
N HIS A 77 -0.67 19.23 -28.33
CA HIS A 77 -0.08 17.92 -28.55
C HIS A 77 -1.05 16.78 -28.20
N GLU A 78 -1.87 16.93 -27.15
CA GLU A 78 -2.90 15.95 -26.78
C GLU A 78 -4.04 15.92 -27.80
N ARG A 79 -4.43 17.09 -28.34
CA ARG A 79 -5.43 17.14 -29.42
C ARG A 79 -4.97 16.38 -30.66
N ARG A 80 -3.72 16.59 -31.09
CA ARG A 80 -3.15 15.87 -32.24
C ARG A 80 -3.08 14.36 -31.98
N ALA A 81 -2.74 13.94 -30.77
CA ALA A 81 -2.74 12.53 -30.40
C ALA A 81 -4.16 11.93 -30.47
N ALA A 82 -5.18 12.66 -30.00
CA ALA A 82 -6.57 12.25 -30.15
C ALA A 82 -6.97 12.11 -31.63
N ASP A 83 -6.67 13.12 -32.45
CA ASP A 83 -6.96 13.10 -33.90
C ASP A 83 -6.31 11.88 -34.59
N ALA A 84 -5.07 11.54 -34.21
CA ALA A 84 -4.38 10.36 -34.73
C ALA A 84 -5.06 9.04 -34.34
N VAL A 85 -5.54 8.92 -33.09
CA VAL A 85 -6.29 7.76 -32.63
C VAL A 85 -7.60 7.60 -33.41
N PHE A 86 -8.37 8.68 -33.59
CA PHE A 86 -9.63 8.63 -34.36
C PHE A 86 -9.37 8.31 -35.83
N ALA A 87 -8.35 8.92 -36.44
CA ALA A 87 -7.97 8.61 -37.81
C ALA A 87 -7.53 7.16 -37.99
N ALA A 88 -6.85 6.55 -37.01
CA ALA A 88 -6.50 5.13 -37.03
C ALA A 88 -7.75 4.24 -36.96
N LEU A 89 -8.69 4.56 -36.06
CA LEU A 89 -9.96 3.83 -35.93
C LEU A 89 -10.82 3.93 -37.20
N ASP A 90 -10.87 5.10 -37.84
CA ASP A 90 -11.57 5.30 -39.12
C ASP A 90 -10.94 4.48 -40.25
N ARG A 91 -9.61 4.38 -40.33
CA ARG A 91 -8.92 3.52 -41.30
C ARG A 91 -9.23 2.05 -41.07
N LEU A 92 -9.22 1.60 -39.81
CA LEU A 92 -9.58 0.23 -39.47
C LEU A 92 -11.03 -0.08 -39.81
N ALA A 93 -11.97 0.84 -39.57
CA ALA A 93 -13.37 0.68 -39.92
C ALA A 93 -13.60 0.43 -41.43
N ALA A 94 -12.70 0.91 -42.30
CA ALA A 94 -12.76 0.68 -43.74
C ALA A 94 -12.33 -0.74 -44.16
N LEU A 95 -11.77 -1.55 -43.25
CA LEU A 95 -11.31 -2.92 -43.55
C LEU A 95 -12.43 -3.96 -43.69
N ASP A 96 -13.69 -3.59 -43.41
CA ASP A 96 -14.88 -4.41 -43.66
C ASP A 96 -14.95 -4.95 -45.10
N VAL A 97 -14.30 -4.27 -46.05
CA VAL A 97 -14.25 -4.68 -47.47
C VAL A 97 -13.35 -5.91 -47.70
N PHE A 98 -12.36 -6.16 -46.82
CA PHE A 98 -11.35 -7.20 -47.00
C PHE A 98 -11.55 -8.40 -46.06
N ASP A 99 -12.11 -8.18 -44.88
CA ASP A 99 -12.40 -9.20 -43.87
C ASP A 99 -13.72 -8.86 -43.19
N ASP A 100 -14.69 -9.75 -43.34
CA ASP A 100 -16.08 -9.57 -42.89
C ASP A 100 -16.32 -10.10 -41.47
N THR A 101 -15.32 -10.74 -40.83
CA THR A 101 -15.46 -11.31 -39.48
C THR A 101 -14.18 -11.20 -38.61
N PRO A 102 -13.67 -9.98 -38.35
CA PRO A 102 -12.49 -9.81 -37.51
C PRO A 102 -12.75 -10.25 -36.07
N SER A 103 -11.78 -10.96 -35.48
CA SER A 103 -11.77 -11.18 -34.02
C SER A 103 -11.24 -9.94 -33.30
N LEU A 104 -11.69 -9.73 -32.06
CA LEU A 104 -11.18 -8.65 -31.18
C LEU A 104 -9.65 -8.67 -31.04
N ALA A 105 -9.03 -9.86 -31.02
CA ALA A 105 -7.58 -10.01 -30.95
C ALA A 105 -6.85 -9.57 -32.23
N VAL A 106 -7.49 -9.70 -33.39
CA VAL A 106 -6.97 -9.18 -34.66
C VAL A 106 -7.10 -7.66 -34.69
N PHE A 107 -8.27 -7.13 -34.33
CA PHE A 107 -8.49 -5.68 -34.22
C PHE A 107 -7.52 -5.00 -33.27
N ARG A 108 -7.32 -5.54 -32.06
CA ARG A 108 -6.35 -5.00 -31.09
C ARG A 108 -4.95 -4.92 -31.68
N ARG A 109 -4.47 -5.99 -32.31
CA ARG A 109 -3.13 -6.01 -32.94
C ARG A 109 -3.00 -5.02 -34.10
N ALA A 110 -4.05 -4.88 -34.90
CA ALA A 110 -4.08 -3.92 -36.00
C ALA A 110 -4.03 -2.48 -35.46
N LEU A 111 -4.83 -2.17 -34.43
CA LEU A 111 -4.81 -0.87 -33.76
C LEU A 111 -3.47 -0.57 -33.10
N GLU A 112 -2.87 -1.53 -32.39
CA GLU A 112 -1.52 -1.40 -31.82
C GLU A 112 -0.47 -1.11 -32.91
N THR A 113 -0.60 -1.73 -34.08
CA THR A 113 0.31 -1.50 -35.22
C THR A 113 0.14 -0.10 -35.80
N GLU A 114 -1.10 0.31 -36.08
CA GLU A 114 -1.41 1.65 -36.63
C GLU A 114 -0.96 2.77 -35.69
N LEU A 115 -1.12 2.59 -34.38
CA LEU A 115 -0.69 3.59 -33.38
C LEU A 115 0.82 3.61 -33.18
N ALA A 116 1.54 2.52 -33.44
CA ALA A 116 2.99 2.45 -33.32
C ALA A 116 3.72 3.16 -34.47
N ASP A 117 3.09 3.30 -35.63
CA ASP A 117 3.69 3.89 -36.83
C ASP A 117 3.68 5.43 -36.83
N ASP A 118 2.94 6.09 -35.93
CA ASP A 118 2.86 7.56 -35.87
C ASP A 118 3.96 8.18 -34.99
N LEU A 119 5.09 8.52 -35.61
CA LEU A 119 6.12 9.38 -35.02
C LEU A 119 5.66 10.84 -35.09
N GLY A 120 4.79 11.22 -34.15
CA GLY A 120 4.21 12.56 -34.09
C GLY A 120 5.24 13.70 -34.26
N ARG A 121 4.80 14.81 -34.85
CA ARG A 121 5.66 15.96 -35.16
C ARG A 121 5.48 17.10 -34.14
N HIS A 122 6.56 17.49 -33.49
CA HIS A 122 6.62 18.64 -32.60
C HIS A 122 7.38 19.83 -33.22
N GLY A 123 6.84 21.04 -33.11
CA GLY A 123 7.50 22.27 -33.60
C GLY A 123 7.06 22.76 -34.98
N ARG A 124 7.75 23.80 -35.48
CA ARG A 124 7.46 24.45 -36.78
C ARG A 124 8.27 23.82 -37.90
N PHE A 125 7.73 23.78 -39.12
CA PHE A 125 8.47 23.29 -40.28
C PHE A 125 9.74 24.11 -40.47
N GLY A 126 10.88 23.44 -40.69
CA GLY A 126 12.17 24.11 -40.87
C GLY A 126 12.83 24.65 -39.60
N ARG A 127 12.29 24.40 -38.39
CA ARG A 127 12.95 24.76 -37.11
C ARG A 127 12.81 23.63 -36.09
N GLY A 128 13.90 22.92 -35.83
CA GLY A 128 13.94 21.85 -34.83
C GLY A 128 15.10 20.88 -35.06
N VAL A 129 15.11 19.80 -34.28
CA VAL A 129 16.01 18.66 -34.46
C VAL A 129 15.31 17.65 -35.37
N LEU A 130 16.03 17.15 -36.37
CA LEU A 130 15.56 16.09 -37.25
C LEU A 130 15.80 14.73 -36.58
N VAL A 131 14.74 14.04 -36.21
CA VAL A 131 14.80 12.72 -35.56
C VAL A 131 14.18 11.69 -36.50
N GLY A 132 14.92 10.62 -36.82
CA GLY A 132 14.46 9.60 -37.76
C GLY A 132 15.47 8.48 -37.95
N PRO A 133 15.16 7.50 -38.83
CA PRO A 133 16.09 6.43 -39.18
C PRO A 133 17.31 6.97 -39.94
N LEU A 134 18.43 6.23 -39.95
CA LEU A 134 19.67 6.63 -40.62
C LEU A 134 19.47 6.92 -42.12
N SER A 135 18.58 6.19 -42.78
CA SER A 135 18.24 6.38 -44.19
C SER A 135 17.67 7.77 -44.50
N LEU A 136 17.12 8.46 -43.50
CA LEU A 136 16.54 9.79 -43.66
C LEU A 136 17.62 10.87 -43.85
N ALA A 137 18.82 10.67 -43.33
CA ALA A 137 19.90 11.66 -43.41
C ALA A 137 20.66 11.65 -44.75
N ALA A 138 20.40 10.66 -45.63
CA ALA A 138 21.07 10.55 -46.91
C ALA A 138 20.83 11.79 -47.78
N GLY A 139 21.90 12.52 -48.09
CA GLY A 139 21.84 13.73 -48.92
C GLY A 139 21.39 15.01 -48.19
N ILE A 140 21.22 14.96 -46.87
CA ILE A 140 20.91 16.14 -46.06
C ILE A 140 22.22 16.70 -45.47
N PRO A 141 22.60 17.95 -45.77
CA PRO A 141 23.75 18.57 -45.10
C PRO A 141 23.38 18.87 -43.64
N LEU A 142 24.13 18.30 -42.71
CA LEU A 142 23.91 18.46 -41.27
C LEU A 142 25.14 19.11 -40.62
N ASP A 143 24.94 20.09 -39.74
CA ASP A 143 26.04 20.61 -38.93
C ASP A 143 26.47 19.60 -37.85
N LEU A 144 25.50 18.88 -37.27
CA LEU A 144 25.72 17.86 -36.24
C LEU A 144 24.78 16.67 -36.48
N ALA A 145 25.32 15.46 -36.48
CA ALA A 145 24.56 14.22 -36.43
C ALA A 145 24.82 13.48 -35.12
N VAL A 146 23.75 13.15 -34.38
CA VAL A 146 23.83 12.34 -33.16
C VAL A 146 23.22 10.96 -33.43
N VAL A 147 24.05 9.94 -33.53
CA VAL A 147 23.63 8.56 -33.77
C VAL A 147 23.44 7.86 -32.42
N VAL A 148 22.19 7.57 -32.07
CA VAL A 148 21.85 6.93 -30.80
C VAL A 148 21.74 5.41 -30.92
N GLY A 149 21.98 4.70 -29.82
CA GLY A 149 21.75 3.26 -29.77
C GLY A 149 22.80 2.42 -30.52
N MET A 150 24.05 2.88 -30.56
CA MET A 150 25.17 2.18 -31.19
C MET A 150 25.63 0.97 -30.38
N ALA A 151 24.75 -0.01 -30.22
CA ALA A 151 24.97 -1.26 -29.50
C ALA A 151 24.53 -2.46 -30.34
N GLU A 152 25.15 -3.62 -30.11
CA GLU A 152 24.78 -4.87 -30.78
C GLU A 152 23.29 -5.19 -30.63
N GLY A 153 22.67 -5.56 -31.75
CA GLY A 153 21.24 -5.82 -31.84
C GLY A 153 20.36 -4.59 -32.05
N SER A 154 20.86 -3.39 -31.77
CA SER A 154 20.22 -2.11 -32.14
C SER A 154 20.82 -1.55 -33.42
N LEU A 155 22.14 -1.41 -33.46
CA LEU A 155 22.88 -0.96 -34.62
C LEU A 155 24.18 -1.77 -34.74
N PRO A 156 24.27 -2.76 -35.65
CA PRO A 156 23.26 -3.15 -36.62
C PRO A 156 21.99 -3.75 -35.98
N ALA A 157 20.86 -3.50 -36.64
CA ALA A 157 19.58 -4.05 -36.22
C ALA A 157 19.54 -5.57 -36.49
N ARG A 158 18.92 -6.33 -35.59
CA ARG A 158 18.67 -7.76 -35.81
C ARG A 158 17.49 -7.95 -36.76
N PHE A 159 17.78 -8.31 -38.01
CA PHE A 159 16.77 -8.73 -38.97
C PHE A 159 16.43 -10.22 -38.79
N ARG A 160 15.16 -10.53 -38.52
CA ARG A 160 14.65 -11.90 -38.56
C ARG A 160 14.44 -12.33 -40.02
N ASP A 161 14.59 -13.62 -40.29
CA ASP A 161 14.25 -14.15 -41.61
C ASP A 161 12.76 -14.01 -41.82
N ASP A 162 12.38 -13.59 -43.02
CA ASP A 162 10.97 -13.41 -43.38
C ASP A 162 10.30 -14.78 -43.42
N SER A 163 9.16 -14.92 -42.73
CA SER A 163 8.49 -16.21 -42.61
C SER A 163 7.76 -16.65 -43.88
N LEU A 164 7.41 -15.70 -44.75
CA LEU A 164 6.73 -15.97 -46.03
C LEU A 164 7.71 -16.05 -47.19
N LEU A 165 8.75 -15.21 -47.17
CA LEU A 165 9.78 -15.18 -48.21
C LEU A 165 11.20 -15.16 -47.61
N PRO A 166 11.69 -16.30 -47.08
CA PRO A 166 13.01 -16.37 -46.48
C PRO A 166 14.14 -16.07 -47.48
N ASP A 167 15.33 -15.74 -46.96
CA ASP A 167 16.48 -15.35 -47.78
C ASP A 167 16.85 -16.39 -48.86
N ARG A 168 16.64 -17.69 -48.60
CA ARG A 168 16.91 -18.76 -49.57
C ARG A 168 15.96 -18.68 -50.77
N GLU A 169 14.68 -18.40 -50.55
CA GLU A 169 13.69 -18.20 -51.61
C GLU A 169 13.94 -16.88 -52.34
N ARG A 170 14.27 -15.80 -51.63
CA ARG A 170 14.60 -14.49 -52.23
C ARG A 170 15.70 -14.62 -53.29
N ARG A 171 16.78 -15.33 -52.97
CA ARG A 171 17.91 -15.59 -53.88
C ARG A 171 17.53 -16.40 -55.11
N LEU A 172 16.54 -17.31 -55.00
CA LEU A 172 16.07 -18.13 -56.11
C LEU A 172 15.09 -17.38 -57.03
N VAL A 173 14.24 -16.52 -56.45
CA VAL A 173 13.20 -15.79 -57.19
C VAL A 173 13.78 -14.63 -57.98
N SER A 174 14.63 -13.80 -57.38
CA SER A 174 15.26 -12.68 -58.09
C SER A 174 16.47 -12.14 -57.33
N PRO A 175 17.60 -11.84 -58.02
CA PRO A 175 18.75 -11.19 -57.39
C PRO A 175 18.46 -9.76 -56.91
N HIS A 176 17.30 -9.18 -57.28
CA HIS A 176 16.89 -7.84 -56.84
C HIS A 176 16.16 -7.84 -55.48
N LEU A 177 15.84 -9.01 -54.92
CA LEU A 177 15.16 -9.11 -53.62
C LEU A 177 16.18 -9.03 -52.49
N THR A 178 16.14 -7.93 -51.73
CA THR A 178 17.07 -7.66 -50.64
C THR A 178 17.00 -8.75 -49.57
N THR A 179 18.15 -9.33 -49.27
CA THR A 179 18.40 -10.31 -48.20
C THR A 179 18.75 -9.63 -46.88
N ARG A 180 18.73 -10.35 -45.77
CA ARG A 180 19.13 -9.80 -44.46
C ARG A 180 20.57 -9.29 -44.41
N ALA A 181 21.48 -9.99 -45.09
CA ALA A 181 22.87 -9.58 -45.17
C ALA A 181 22.99 -8.23 -45.90
N GLU A 182 22.29 -8.08 -47.02
CA GLU A 182 22.26 -6.83 -47.78
C GLU A 182 21.60 -5.69 -46.99
N ARG A 183 20.53 -5.95 -46.22
CA ARG A 183 19.94 -4.93 -45.33
C ARG A 183 20.92 -4.42 -44.28
N THR A 184 21.75 -5.31 -43.75
CA THR A 184 22.80 -4.94 -42.79
C THR A 184 23.86 -4.07 -43.46
N VAL A 185 24.22 -4.40 -44.70
CA VAL A 185 25.15 -3.58 -45.51
C VAL A 185 24.53 -2.22 -45.85
N SER A 186 23.26 -2.17 -46.26
CA SER A 186 22.55 -0.91 -46.49
C SER A 186 22.50 -0.05 -45.23
N GLN A 187 22.20 -0.62 -44.06
CA GLN A 187 22.21 0.12 -42.80
C GLN A 187 23.61 0.66 -42.45
N HIS A 188 24.66 -0.09 -42.79
CA HIS A 188 26.03 0.40 -42.66
C HIS A 188 26.31 1.56 -43.62
N HIS A 189 25.87 1.47 -44.87
CA HIS A 189 26.01 2.56 -45.85
C HIS A 189 25.21 3.80 -45.43
N ASP A 190 24.02 3.63 -44.86
CA ASP A 190 23.23 4.74 -44.32
C ASP A 190 23.98 5.41 -43.16
N LEU A 191 24.57 4.63 -42.25
CA LEU A 191 25.43 5.16 -41.19
C LEU A 191 26.61 5.96 -41.78
N LEU A 192 27.36 5.36 -42.72
CA LEU A 192 28.48 6.05 -43.38
C LEU A 192 28.02 7.32 -44.11
N SER A 193 26.83 7.33 -44.70
CA SER A 193 26.26 8.50 -45.36
C SER A 193 25.93 9.61 -44.35
N VAL A 194 25.41 9.27 -43.18
CA VAL A 194 25.19 10.22 -42.07
C VAL A 194 26.52 10.80 -41.62
N LEU A 195 27.51 9.94 -41.37
CA LEU A 195 28.83 10.35 -40.88
C LEU A 195 29.58 11.22 -41.90
N ALA A 196 29.44 10.93 -43.20
CA ALA A 196 30.07 11.70 -44.26
C ALA A 196 29.32 13.01 -44.59
N GLY A 197 28.00 13.05 -44.39
CA GLY A 197 27.15 14.20 -44.69
C GLY A 197 27.10 15.24 -43.56
N ALA A 198 27.48 14.86 -42.34
CA ALA A 198 27.52 15.73 -41.20
C ALA A 198 28.90 16.36 -41.00
N ARG A 199 28.95 17.64 -40.63
CA ARG A 199 30.21 18.31 -40.27
C ARG A 199 30.82 17.76 -38.98
N GLU A 200 29.97 17.42 -38.02
CA GLU A 200 30.33 16.75 -36.77
C GLU A 200 29.38 15.58 -36.52
N SER A 201 29.92 14.47 -36.01
CA SER A 201 29.14 13.25 -35.72
C SER A 201 29.44 12.73 -34.33
N VAL A 202 28.40 12.44 -33.56
CA VAL A 202 28.50 11.88 -32.20
C VAL A 202 27.76 10.56 -32.14
N GLY A 203 28.47 9.49 -31.77
CA GLY A 203 27.90 8.16 -31.55
C GLY A 203 27.62 7.89 -30.07
N LEU A 204 26.40 7.49 -29.71
CA LEU A 204 26.04 7.13 -28.34
C LEU A 204 25.93 5.61 -28.19
N VAL A 205 26.80 5.05 -27.34
CA VAL A 205 26.81 3.63 -26.96
C VAL A 205 26.09 3.47 -25.62
N PRO A 206 24.88 2.88 -25.58
CA PRO A 206 24.19 2.66 -24.32
C PRO A 206 24.85 1.51 -23.55
N ARG A 207 25.16 1.72 -22.26
CA ARG A 207 25.71 0.66 -21.39
C ARG A 207 24.72 -0.46 -21.07
N GLY A 208 23.43 -0.12 -21.00
CA GLY A 208 22.40 -1.05 -20.56
C GLY A 208 21.00 -0.51 -20.77
N ASP A 209 20.03 -1.25 -20.27
CA ASP A 209 18.62 -0.91 -20.37
C ASP A 209 18.11 -0.50 -18.99
N LEU A 210 17.50 0.68 -18.83
CA LEU A 210 16.96 1.11 -17.54
C LEU A 210 15.80 0.23 -17.05
N ARG A 211 15.18 -0.55 -17.96
CA ARG A 211 14.06 -1.46 -17.65
C ARG A 211 14.50 -2.91 -17.46
N ARG A 212 15.74 -3.26 -17.81
CA ARG A 212 16.27 -4.63 -17.73
C ARG A 212 17.69 -4.60 -17.20
N THR A 213 18.00 -5.44 -16.23
CA THR A 213 19.34 -5.58 -15.63
C THR A 213 20.32 -6.28 -16.60
N THR A 214 20.40 -5.82 -17.84
CA THR A 214 21.22 -6.37 -18.92
C THR A 214 22.11 -5.28 -19.49
N GLU A 215 23.40 -5.55 -19.53
CA GLU A 215 24.37 -4.74 -20.25
C GLU A 215 24.23 -4.97 -21.76
N ARG A 216 24.57 -3.94 -22.56
CA ARG A 216 24.57 -4.03 -24.02
C ARG A 216 26.00 -3.94 -24.54
N ALA A 217 26.39 -4.90 -25.37
CA ALA A 217 27.67 -4.86 -26.05
C ALA A 217 27.71 -3.70 -27.05
N PRO A 218 28.84 -2.98 -27.19
CA PRO A 218 29.02 -1.93 -28.19
C PRO A 218 28.83 -2.45 -29.61
N SER A 219 28.33 -1.59 -30.51
CA SER A 219 28.23 -1.92 -31.93
C SER A 219 29.59 -2.31 -32.51
N ARG A 220 29.64 -3.38 -33.31
CA ARG A 220 30.85 -3.71 -34.09
C ARG A 220 31.37 -2.55 -34.95
N TRP A 221 30.49 -1.67 -35.44
CA TRP A 221 30.89 -0.52 -36.25
C TRP A 221 31.52 0.59 -35.42
N VAL A 222 31.22 0.67 -34.12
CA VAL A 222 31.98 1.51 -33.20
C VAL A 222 33.37 0.92 -33.03
N LEU A 223 33.49 -0.39 -32.81
CA LEU A 223 34.80 -1.05 -32.68
C LEU A 223 35.67 -0.86 -33.94
N ASP A 224 35.07 -0.96 -35.13
CA ASP A 224 35.76 -0.70 -36.41
C ASP A 224 36.26 0.76 -36.50
N ALA A 225 35.46 1.72 -36.04
CA ALA A 225 35.84 3.13 -36.01
C ALA A 225 36.98 3.39 -35.00
N VAL A 226 36.96 2.73 -33.83
CA VAL A 226 38.05 2.83 -32.85
C VAL A 226 39.34 2.21 -33.39
N GLU A 227 39.26 1.03 -34.00
CA GLU A 227 40.40 0.36 -34.64
C GLU A 227 41.04 1.26 -35.71
N ALA A 228 40.23 2.00 -36.49
CA ALA A 228 40.72 2.94 -37.47
C ALA A 228 41.45 4.16 -36.87
N VAL A 229 41.09 4.57 -35.65
CA VAL A 229 41.69 5.73 -34.96
C VAL A 229 42.93 5.33 -34.15
N GLU A 230 42.84 4.24 -33.38
CA GLU A 230 43.87 3.81 -32.44
C GLU A 230 44.83 2.76 -33.03
N GLY A 231 44.48 2.13 -34.16
CA GLY A 231 45.28 1.10 -34.82
C GLY A 231 45.17 -0.31 -34.20
N ASP A 232 44.43 -0.46 -33.10
CA ASP A 232 44.10 -1.75 -32.47
C ASP A 232 42.61 -1.82 -32.14
N ARG A 233 42.04 -3.02 -32.25
CA ARG A 233 40.61 -3.25 -32.06
C ARG A 233 40.32 -3.60 -30.59
N PRO A 234 39.62 -2.73 -29.83
CA PRO A 234 39.32 -3.05 -28.44
C PRO A 234 38.29 -4.18 -28.32
N GLY A 235 38.39 -4.96 -27.24
CA GLY A 235 37.29 -5.79 -26.76
C GLY A 235 36.09 -4.94 -26.30
N GLY A 236 34.90 -5.54 -26.20
CA GLY A 236 33.69 -4.83 -25.77
C GLY A 236 33.82 -4.18 -24.40
N ASP A 237 34.44 -4.88 -23.44
CA ASP A 237 34.71 -4.39 -22.08
C ASP A 237 35.87 -3.37 -22.05
N ASP A 238 36.79 -3.45 -23.02
CA ASP A 238 37.95 -2.57 -23.14
C ASP A 238 37.59 -1.21 -23.75
N LEU A 239 36.47 -1.13 -24.50
CA LEU A 239 35.96 0.13 -25.05
C LEU A 239 35.61 1.14 -23.94
N VAL A 240 35.13 0.64 -22.79
CA VAL A 240 34.85 1.47 -21.60
C VAL A 240 36.14 2.06 -21.02
N ARG A 241 37.28 1.42 -21.27
CA ARG A 241 38.60 1.84 -20.79
C ARG A 241 39.38 2.67 -21.82
N THR A 242 38.84 2.84 -23.02
CA THR A 242 39.47 3.67 -24.04
C THR A 242 39.45 5.14 -23.59
N SER A 243 40.58 5.82 -23.81
CA SER A 243 40.79 7.21 -23.40
C SER A 243 41.38 7.99 -24.56
N GLY A 244 40.78 9.12 -24.90
CA GLY A 244 41.20 9.99 -26.00
C GLY A 244 40.23 11.15 -26.19
N ASP A 245 40.64 12.21 -26.90
CA ASP A 245 39.82 13.41 -27.11
C ASP A 245 38.54 13.14 -27.93
N TRP A 246 38.45 11.96 -28.55
CA TRP A 246 37.34 11.50 -29.40
C TRP A 246 36.32 10.63 -28.65
N VAL A 247 36.59 10.21 -27.40
CA VAL A 247 35.70 9.35 -26.59
C VAL A 247 35.40 9.99 -25.24
N SER A 248 34.13 9.98 -24.84
CA SER A 248 33.69 10.47 -23.54
C SER A 248 32.83 9.44 -22.83
N GLU A 249 33.33 8.93 -21.70
CA GLU A 249 32.57 8.04 -20.82
C GLU A 249 31.71 8.84 -19.82
N VAL A 250 30.43 8.48 -19.72
CA VAL A 250 29.51 8.93 -18.66
C VAL A 250 29.17 7.74 -17.76
N PRO A 251 29.88 7.53 -16.64
CA PRO A 251 29.79 6.28 -15.87
C PRO A 251 28.52 6.17 -15.01
N SER A 252 27.85 7.28 -14.73
CA SER A 252 26.59 7.33 -14.00
C SER A 252 25.86 8.65 -14.26
N PHE A 253 24.57 8.71 -13.90
CA PHE A 253 23.80 9.97 -13.92
C PHE A 253 24.52 11.07 -13.14
N LEU A 254 24.98 10.78 -11.92
CA LEU A 254 25.69 11.74 -11.08
C LEU A 254 27.01 12.19 -11.73
N ALA A 255 27.76 11.29 -12.35
CA ALA A 255 28.99 11.67 -13.08
C ALA A 255 28.69 12.54 -14.30
N GLY A 256 27.59 12.29 -14.99
CA GLY A 256 27.07 13.17 -16.05
C GLY A 256 26.78 14.57 -15.51
N ILE A 257 25.99 14.66 -14.43
CA ILE A 257 25.71 15.94 -13.76
C ILE A 257 26.99 16.66 -13.34
N ARG A 258 27.98 15.96 -12.76
CA ARG A 258 29.27 16.53 -12.35
C ARG A 258 30.04 17.17 -13.50
N ARG A 259 30.00 16.56 -14.68
CA ARG A 259 30.76 16.98 -15.88
C ARG A 259 29.96 17.89 -16.81
N LEU A 260 28.75 18.32 -16.43
CA LEU A 260 27.92 19.20 -17.26
C LEU A 260 28.65 20.51 -17.56
N THR A 261 28.83 20.81 -18.84
CA THR A 261 29.31 22.11 -19.31
C THR A 261 28.14 23.02 -19.65
N THR A 262 27.07 22.46 -20.22
CA THR A 262 25.84 23.16 -20.55
C THR A 262 24.65 22.33 -20.08
N PRO A 263 23.94 22.73 -19.02
CA PRO A 263 22.75 22.02 -18.55
C PRO A 263 21.62 22.15 -19.58
N ALA A 264 20.92 21.05 -19.87
CA ALA A 264 19.80 21.06 -20.80
C ALA A 264 18.52 21.62 -20.15
N THR A 265 18.44 21.57 -18.81
CA THR A 265 17.29 22.05 -18.04
C THR A 265 17.73 22.85 -16.82
N VAL A 266 16.80 23.68 -16.30
CA VAL A 266 17.01 24.38 -15.02
C VAL A 266 17.28 23.39 -13.89
N GLN A 267 16.62 22.22 -13.91
CA GLN A 267 16.83 21.18 -12.91
C GLN A 267 18.25 20.60 -12.95
N GLU A 268 18.79 20.34 -14.13
CA GLU A 268 20.18 19.89 -14.29
C GLU A 268 21.18 20.94 -13.83
N PHE A 269 20.93 22.22 -14.12
CA PHE A 269 21.76 23.32 -13.65
C PHE A 269 21.76 23.41 -12.12
N ASP A 270 20.59 23.38 -11.50
CA ASP A 270 20.44 23.44 -10.04
C ASP A 270 21.15 22.25 -9.37
N LEU A 271 20.97 21.03 -9.88
CA LEU A 271 21.64 19.83 -9.39
C LEU A 271 23.17 19.92 -9.55
N HIS A 272 23.66 20.38 -10.70
CA HIS A 272 25.08 20.56 -10.95
C HIS A 272 25.71 21.51 -9.92
N LEU A 273 25.08 22.65 -9.64
CA LEU A 273 25.55 23.60 -8.64
C LEU A 273 25.59 23.00 -7.23
N LEU A 274 24.55 22.25 -6.83
CA LEU A 274 24.52 21.57 -5.54
C LEU A 274 25.61 20.49 -5.41
N VAL A 275 25.88 19.75 -6.48
CA VAL A 275 26.94 18.74 -6.51
C VAL A 275 28.33 19.38 -6.41
N LEU A 276 28.59 20.45 -7.16
CA LEU A 276 29.85 21.20 -7.06
C LEU A 276 30.06 21.79 -5.67
N SER A 277 28.98 22.25 -5.03
CA SER A 277 29.01 22.71 -3.63
C SER A 277 29.43 21.56 -2.70
N ALA A 278 28.78 20.39 -2.82
CA ALA A 278 29.11 19.21 -2.02
C ALA A 278 30.57 18.78 -2.16
N GLU A 279 31.10 18.79 -3.39
CA GLU A 279 32.48 18.37 -3.69
C GLU A 279 33.54 19.32 -3.13
N ARG A 280 33.20 20.59 -2.89
CA ARG A 280 34.05 21.54 -2.19
C ARG A 280 34.05 21.34 -0.67
N GLY A 281 33.24 20.40 -0.17
CA GLY A 281 33.01 20.18 1.25
C GLY A 281 31.97 21.13 1.84
N ASP A 282 31.30 21.95 1.01
CA ASP A 282 30.20 22.78 1.47
C ASP A 282 28.94 21.93 1.65
N ASP A 283 28.16 22.24 2.68
CA ASP A 283 26.90 21.59 2.94
C ASP A 283 25.83 22.00 1.90
N PRO A 284 25.36 21.10 1.00
CA PRO A 284 24.47 21.46 -0.10
C PRO A 284 23.14 22.05 0.38
N GLY A 285 22.69 21.65 1.57
CA GLY A 285 21.47 22.19 2.15
C GLY A 285 21.63 23.60 2.73
N ARG A 286 22.81 24.21 2.65
CA ARG A 286 23.06 25.63 2.94
C ARG A 286 23.31 26.45 1.67
N HIS A 287 23.28 25.82 0.50
CA HIS A 287 23.51 26.51 -0.77
C HIS A 287 22.44 27.58 -1.02
N PRO A 288 22.76 28.77 -1.57
CA PRO A 288 21.79 29.84 -1.81
C PRO A 288 20.57 29.43 -2.63
N LEU A 289 20.70 28.42 -3.51
CA LEU A 289 19.57 27.86 -4.28
C LEU A 289 18.49 27.27 -3.36
N VAL A 290 18.89 26.64 -2.26
CA VAL A 290 17.95 26.06 -1.29
C VAL A 290 17.12 27.18 -0.66
N ALA A 291 17.77 28.27 -0.24
CA ALA A 291 17.08 29.43 0.34
C ALA A 291 16.16 30.17 -0.66
N GLN A 292 16.47 30.11 -1.96
CA GLN A 292 15.67 30.74 -3.02
C GLN A 292 14.48 29.89 -3.49
N ARG A 293 14.44 28.60 -3.11
CA ARG A 293 13.45 27.63 -3.58
C ARG A 293 12.76 26.99 -2.38
N PRO A 294 11.56 27.46 -1.99
CA PRO A 294 10.85 26.98 -0.80
C PRO A 294 10.68 25.46 -0.76
N GLU A 295 10.53 24.82 -1.92
CA GLU A 295 10.38 23.38 -2.05
C GLU A 295 11.66 22.63 -1.66
N LEU A 296 12.84 23.17 -2.04
CA LEU A 296 14.14 22.61 -1.67
C LEU A 296 14.45 22.85 -0.19
N ASP A 297 14.18 24.05 0.32
CA ASP A 297 14.35 24.37 1.74
C ASP A 297 13.51 23.45 2.63
N ALA A 298 12.24 23.22 2.27
CA ALA A 298 11.36 22.31 2.97
C ALA A 298 11.88 20.86 2.91
N ALA A 299 12.36 20.40 1.74
CA ALA A 299 12.90 19.05 1.58
C ALA A 299 14.17 18.84 2.41
N VAL A 300 15.13 19.77 2.34
CA VAL A 300 16.37 19.74 3.13
C VAL A 300 16.08 19.77 4.62
N THR A 301 15.17 20.65 5.05
CA THR A 301 14.76 20.75 6.45
C THR A 301 14.15 19.44 6.94
N SER A 302 13.26 18.83 6.15
CA SER A 302 12.66 17.52 6.45
C SER A 302 13.71 16.42 6.58
N LEU A 303 14.61 16.27 5.60
CA LEU A 303 15.66 15.26 5.60
C LEU A 303 16.61 15.40 6.79
N ARG A 304 17.07 16.62 7.09
CA ARG A 304 17.95 16.89 8.23
C ARG A 304 17.26 16.63 9.57
N SER A 305 16.00 17.03 9.70
CA SER A 305 15.25 16.84 10.93
C SER A 305 15.06 15.35 11.21
N ARG A 306 14.71 14.57 10.19
CA ARG A 306 14.61 13.11 10.26
C ARG A 306 15.95 12.44 10.56
N ALA A 307 17.05 12.91 9.97
CA ALA A 307 18.38 12.35 10.25
C ALA A 307 18.94 12.74 11.62
N SER A 308 18.38 13.76 12.28
CA SER A 308 18.82 14.21 13.60
C SER A 308 18.39 13.25 14.72
N ARG A 309 19.01 13.40 15.90
CA ARG A 309 18.60 12.70 17.13
C ARG A 309 17.40 13.35 17.83
N ARG A 310 16.87 14.45 17.29
CA ARG A 310 15.74 15.18 17.89
C ARG A 310 14.42 14.61 17.40
N PHE A 311 13.44 14.52 18.30
CA PHE A 311 12.07 14.17 17.92
C PHE A 311 11.33 15.40 17.40
N THR A 312 11.20 15.51 16.07
CA THR A 312 10.68 16.71 15.39
C THR A 312 9.29 16.52 14.81
N ARG A 313 8.70 17.60 14.28
CA ARG A 313 7.42 17.55 13.55
C ARG A 313 7.44 16.61 12.33
N PHE A 314 8.62 16.26 11.82
CA PHE A 314 8.77 15.33 10.69
C PHE A 314 8.82 13.86 11.11
N ASP A 315 8.78 13.63 12.43
CA ASP A 315 8.79 12.30 13.07
C ASP A 315 7.48 12.02 13.83
N GLY A 316 6.57 12.99 13.90
CA GLY A 316 5.30 12.88 14.62
C GLY A 316 5.17 13.73 15.89
N ASN A 317 6.09 14.67 16.14
CA ASN A 317 5.97 15.63 17.24
C ASN A 317 5.09 16.83 16.86
N LEU A 318 3.83 16.84 17.27
CA LEU A 318 2.94 17.98 17.02
C LEU A 318 3.07 19.10 18.06
N ALA A 319 3.67 18.83 19.23
CA ALA A 319 3.95 19.86 20.24
C ALA A 319 5.02 20.86 19.77
N ALA A 320 5.97 20.42 18.94
CA ALA A 320 7.05 21.27 18.40
C ALA A 320 6.61 22.21 17.25
N GLY A 321 5.31 22.25 16.92
CA GLY A 321 4.75 22.95 15.76
C GLY A 321 3.90 24.18 16.09
N ARG A 322 3.11 24.62 15.09
CA ARG A 322 2.00 25.55 15.34
C ARG A 322 0.99 24.88 16.27
N PRO A 323 0.27 25.61 17.14
CA PRO A 323 -0.78 25.04 17.96
C PRO A 323 -1.84 24.42 17.04
N VAL A 324 -1.92 23.09 17.06
CA VAL A 324 -2.97 22.30 16.41
C VAL A 324 -3.86 21.77 17.52
N THR A 325 -5.17 21.92 17.39
CA THR A 325 -6.12 21.33 18.32
C THR A 325 -6.15 19.82 18.07
N ILE A 326 -5.61 19.05 19.01
CA ILE A 326 -5.68 17.59 18.97
C ILE A 326 -6.91 17.18 19.77
N PRO A 327 -7.84 16.41 19.18
CA PRO A 327 -9.00 15.96 19.91
C PRO A 327 -8.61 15.02 21.05
N SER A 328 -8.96 15.41 22.27
CA SER A 328 -8.68 14.60 23.46
C SER A 328 -9.54 13.33 23.48
N PRO A 329 -8.98 12.17 23.86
CA PRO A 329 -9.78 10.99 24.16
C PRO A 329 -10.62 11.12 25.44
N ALA A 330 -10.32 12.08 26.31
CA ALA A 330 -11.07 12.41 27.54
C ALA A 330 -12.17 13.46 27.32
N ASP A 331 -12.39 13.87 26.07
CA ASP A 331 -13.54 14.70 25.68
C ASP A 331 -14.86 13.94 25.98
N PRO A 332 -15.78 14.50 26.78
CA PRO A 332 -17.04 13.85 27.16
C PRO A 332 -17.92 13.44 25.97
N GLU A 333 -17.84 14.17 24.86
CA GLU A 333 -18.60 13.88 23.64
C GLU A 333 -17.99 12.72 22.84
N ARG A 334 -16.80 12.23 23.21
CA ARG A 334 -16.05 11.25 22.43
C ARG A 334 -15.84 9.96 23.18
N ALA A 335 -16.79 9.05 23.02
CA ALA A 335 -16.61 7.68 23.51
C ALA A 335 -15.51 6.93 22.71
N GLN A 336 -14.58 6.31 23.43
CA GLN A 336 -13.42 5.59 22.92
C GLN A 336 -13.66 4.08 22.90
N ALA A 337 -13.20 3.40 21.84
CA ALA A 337 -13.13 1.95 21.83
C ALA A 337 -11.78 1.49 22.39
N PRO A 338 -11.70 0.37 23.14
CA PRO A 338 -10.40 -0.14 23.61
C PRO A 338 -9.37 -0.31 22.50
N THR A 339 -9.78 -0.86 21.36
CA THR A 339 -8.93 -1.08 20.19
C THR A 339 -8.36 0.21 19.60
N ARG A 340 -9.03 1.35 19.79
CA ARG A 340 -8.52 2.66 19.37
C ARG A 340 -7.41 3.15 20.30
N LEU A 341 -7.49 2.86 21.60
CA LEU A 341 -6.44 3.20 22.56
C LEU A 341 -5.22 2.29 22.35
N GLU A 342 -5.45 0.99 22.18
CA GLU A 342 -4.40 0.01 21.83
C GLU A 342 -3.67 0.40 20.53
N ALA A 343 -4.39 0.96 19.53
CA ALA A 343 -3.78 1.41 18.28
C ALA A 343 -2.74 2.52 18.49
N TRP A 344 -2.94 3.42 19.45
CA TRP A 344 -1.92 4.42 19.79
C TRP A 344 -0.72 3.76 20.47
N ALA A 345 -0.95 2.87 21.43
CA ALA A 345 0.13 2.15 22.11
C ALA A 345 0.99 1.32 21.12
N ALA A 346 0.35 0.62 20.19
CA ALA A 346 1.02 -0.21 19.20
C ALA A 346 1.86 0.60 18.19
N CYS A 347 1.33 1.72 17.70
CA CYS A 347 2.07 2.65 16.84
C CYS A 347 1.37 4.03 16.80
N PRO A 348 1.88 5.03 17.53
CA PRO A 348 1.27 6.35 17.56
C PRO A 348 1.18 7.01 16.18
N HIS A 349 2.15 6.79 15.30
CA HIS A 349 2.08 7.27 13.91
C HIS A 349 0.92 6.65 13.13
N ALA A 350 0.68 5.34 13.26
CA ALA A 350 -0.46 4.68 12.64
C ALA A 350 -1.78 5.23 13.17
N TYR A 351 -1.86 5.46 14.49
CA TYR A 351 -3.01 6.13 15.11
C TYR A 351 -3.26 7.51 14.52
N PHE A 352 -2.21 8.33 14.37
CA PHE A 352 -2.32 9.66 13.79
C PHE A 352 -2.87 9.62 12.36
N VAL A 353 -2.28 8.79 11.50
CA VAL A 353 -2.71 8.69 10.09
C VAL A 353 -4.13 8.17 9.98
N ARG A 354 -4.47 7.12 10.74
CA ARG A 354 -5.77 6.46 10.64
C ARG A 354 -6.89 7.21 11.35
N HIS A 355 -6.70 7.58 12.60
CA HIS A 355 -7.76 8.08 13.49
C HIS A 355 -7.83 9.60 13.58
N LEU A 356 -6.77 10.32 13.22
CA LEU A 356 -6.77 11.79 13.20
C LEU A 356 -6.86 12.35 11.78
N LEU A 357 -6.09 11.80 10.82
CA LEU A 357 -6.19 12.22 9.42
C LEU A 357 -7.30 11.51 8.64
N GLY A 358 -7.83 10.39 9.14
CA GLY A 358 -8.88 9.61 8.45
C GLY A 358 -8.37 8.93 7.19
N VAL A 359 -7.10 8.51 7.18
CA VAL A 359 -6.47 7.85 6.04
C VAL A 359 -6.30 6.36 6.35
N ASP A 360 -7.00 5.52 5.61
CA ASP A 360 -6.83 4.06 5.64
C ASP A 360 -5.90 3.60 4.50
N ALA A 361 -5.24 2.46 4.72
CA ALA A 361 -4.51 1.79 3.65
C ALA A 361 -5.49 1.29 2.59
N VAL A 362 -5.08 1.31 1.32
CA VAL A 362 -5.88 0.75 0.23
C VAL A 362 -5.85 -0.77 0.37
N ASP A 363 -7.01 -1.37 0.63
CA ASP A 363 -7.16 -2.81 0.56
C ASP A 363 -7.00 -3.26 -0.90
N GLU A 364 -6.23 -4.32 -1.13
CA GLU A 364 -6.12 -4.97 -2.45
C GLU A 364 -6.76 -6.37 -2.38
N PRO A 365 -8.09 -6.50 -2.55
CA PRO A 365 -8.81 -7.77 -2.37
C PRO A 365 -8.38 -8.88 -3.33
N ALA A 366 -7.76 -8.52 -4.47
CA ALA A 366 -7.36 -9.46 -5.51
C ALA A 366 -6.30 -10.48 -5.05
N GLU A 367 -5.63 -10.23 -3.92
CA GLU A 367 -4.59 -11.10 -3.38
C GLU A 367 -5.12 -12.23 -2.47
N GLU A 368 -6.40 -12.20 -2.08
CA GLU A 368 -6.95 -13.16 -1.12
C GLU A 368 -7.51 -14.42 -1.78
N TYR A 369 -6.71 -15.50 -1.76
CA TYR A 369 -7.13 -16.81 -2.29
C TYR A 369 -8.17 -17.53 -1.43
N ARG A 370 -8.28 -17.17 -0.14
CA ARG A 370 -9.18 -17.78 0.87
C ARG A 370 -9.95 -16.67 1.58
N ILE A 371 -10.97 -17.04 2.34
CA ILE A 371 -11.62 -16.12 3.28
C ILE A 371 -10.57 -15.41 4.16
N SER A 372 -10.66 -14.09 4.24
CA SER A 372 -9.77 -13.29 5.08
C SER A 372 -9.90 -13.71 6.56
N PRO A 373 -8.83 -13.62 7.37
CA PRO A 373 -8.92 -13.88 8.81
C PRO A 373 -9.97 -13.01 9.52
N LEU A 374 -10.10 -11.74 9.11
CA LEU A 374 -11.08 -10.81 9.65
C LEU A 374 -12.51 -11.28 9.36
N THR A 375 -12.82 -11.58 8.09
CA THR A 375 -14.13 -12.08 7.68
C THR A 375 -14.46 -13.40 8.36
N ARG A 376 -13.47 -14.32 8.48
CA ARG A 376 -13.65 -15.58 9.22
C ARG A 376 -14.01 -15.33 10.68
N GLY A 377 -13.32 -14.41 11.34
CA GLY A 377 -13.59 -14.00 12.71
C GLY A 377 -15.00 -13.46 12.88
N SER A 378 -15.39 -12.47 12.08
CA SER A 378 -16.73 -11.87 12.12
C SER A 378 -17.85 -12.89 11.87
N LEU A 379 -17.68 -13.79 10.89
CA LEU A 379 -18.65 -14.85 10.61
C LEU A 379 -18.86 -15.75 11.84
N ILE A 380 -17.78 -16.14 12.51
CA ILE A 380 -17.83 -16.99 13.70
C ILE A 380 -18.52 -16.27 14.86
N HIS A 381 -18.18 -14.99 15.08
CA HIS A 381 -18.83 -14.15 16.08
C HIS A 381 -20.34 -14.06 15.84
N ASP A 382 -20.75 -13.74 14.61
CA ASP A 382 -22.16 -13.62 14.21
C ASP A 382 -22.95 -14.92 14.41
N VAL A 383 -22.32 -16.08 14.18
CA VAL A 383 -22.98 -17.38 14.38
C VAL A 383 -23.13 -17.69 15.87
N LEU A 384 -22.08 -17.50 16.67
CA LEU A 384 -22.14 -17.76 18.12
C LEU A 384 -23.11 -16.80 18.82
N HIS A 385 -23.11 -15.53 18.42
CA HIS A 385 -24.08 -14.54 18.85
C HIS A 385 -25.50 -15.02 18.60
N ARG A 386 -25.87 -15.29 17.32
CA ARG A 386 -27.23 -15.72 16.97
C ARG A 386 -27.64 -16.97 17.73
N TRP A 387 -26.74 -17.94 17.86
CA TRP A 387 -27.02 -19.19 18.54
C TRP A 387 -27.35 -19.01 20.02
N ILE A 388 -26.54 -18.24 20.74
CA ILE A 388 -26.72 -18.03 22.18
C ILE A 388 -27.89 -17.07 22.44
N ASP A 389 -28.06 -16.03 21.64
CA ASP A 389 -29.18 -15.08 21.74
C ASP A 389 -30.53 -15.78 21.52
N GLU A 390 -30.66 -16.63 20.49
CA GLU A 390 -31.85 -17.47 20.27
C GLU A 390 -32.18 -18.31 21.52
N CYS A 391 -31.16 -18.78 22.26
CA CYS A 391 -31.34 -19.57 23.47
C CYS A 391 -31.72 -18.73 24.69
N LEU A 392 -31.14 -17.52 24.83
CA LEU A 392 -31.45 -16.55 25.88
C LEU A 392 -32.89 -16.05 25.77
N VAL A 393 -33.30 -15.60 24.58
CA VAL A 393 -34.66 -15.12 24.31
C VAL A 393 -35.70 -16.21 24.54
N ALA A 394 -35.38 -17.46 24.16
CA ALA A 394 -36.28 -18.59 24.38
C ALA A 394 -36.28 -19.13 25.82
N GLY A 395 -35.36 -18.67 26.69
CA GLY A 395 -35.20 -19.20 28.05
C GLY A 395 -34.75 -20.66 28.08
N THR A 396 -33.98 -21.09 27.08
CA THR A 396 -33.56 -22.50 26.88
C THR A 396 -32.08 -22.75 27.11
N VAL A 397 -31.37 -21.78 27.70
CA VAL A 397 -29.97 -21.94 28.10
C VAL A 397 -29.88 -23.06 29.16
N PRO A 398 -29.11 -24.14 28.92
CA PRO A 398 -29.00 -25.26 29.85
C PRO A 398 -28.38 -24.85 31.18
N SER A 399 -28.62 -25.67 32.21
CA SER A 399 -27.84 -25.57 33.45
C SER A 399 -26.33 -25.79 33.20
N PRO A 400 -25.41 -25.25 34.04
CA PRO A 400 -23.99 -25.53 33.94
C PRO A 400 -23.65 -27.03 33.89
N ASP A 401 -24.44 -27.88 34.55
CA ASP A 401 -24.23 -29.34 34.55
C ASP A 401 -24.86 -30.06 33.35
N GLU A 402 -25.68 -29.36 32.56
CA GLU A 402 -26.41 -29.92 31.43
C GLU A 402 -25.72 -29.55 30.12
N PRO A 403 -25.48 -30.54 29.23
CA PRO A 403 -24.94 -30.26 27.92
C PRO A 403 -25.96 -29.50 27.05
N TRP A 404 -25.47 -28.84 26.00
CA TRP A 404 -26.34 -28.30 24.97
C TRP A 404 -27.21 -29.41 24.35
N PRO A 405 -28.54 -29.23 24.26
CA PRO A 405 -29.42 -30.21 23.63
C PRO A 405 -29.01 -30.47 22.19
N ALA A 406 -29.16 -31.71 21.72
CA ALA A 406 -28.81 -32.08 20.34
C ALA A 406 -29.47 -31.15 19.29
N ALA A 407 -30.75 -30.79 19.49
CA ALA A 407 -31.45 -29.85 18.62
C ALA A 407 -30.81 -28.44 18.58
N ARG A 408 -30.18 -28.00 19.68
CA ARG A 408 -29.46 -26.71 19.72
C ARG A 408 -28.11 -26.79 19.02
N VAL A 409 -27.43 -27.95 19.08
CA VAL A 409 -26.19 -28.18 18.32
C VAL A 409 -26.47 -28.30 16.82
N GLU A 410 -27.57 -28.97 16.44
CA GLU A 410 -28.06 -28.99 15.05
C GLU A 410 -28.38 -27.58 14.55
N ARG A 411 -29.08 -26.77 15.38
CA ARG A 411 -29.37 -25.37 15.06
C ARG A 411 -28.10 -24.52 14.88
N LEU A 412 -27.05 -24.76 15.66
CA LEU A 412 -25.75 -24.10 15.48
C LEU A 412 -25.15 -24.43 14.10
N ALA A 413 -25.22 -25.68 13.66
CA ALA A 413 -24.75 -26.09 12.34
C ALA A 413 -25.55 -25.44 11.20
N GLU A 414 -26.87 -25.28 11.35
CA GLU A 414 -27.73 -24.57 10.40
C GLU A 414 -27.35 -23.08 10.29
N LEU A 415 -27.18 -22.40 11.43
CA LEU A 415 -26.76 -21.00 11.47
C LEU A 415 -25.38 -20.81 10.83
N ALA A 416 -24.44 -21.72 11.12
CA ALA A 416 -23.11 -21.71 10.50
C ALA A 416 -23.17 -21.89 8.98
N ALA A 417 -24.01 -22.81 8.50
CA ALA A 417 -24.23 -23.03 7.08
C ALA A 417 -24.82 -21.80 6.39
N ALA A 418 -25.86 -21.19 6.98
CA ALA A 418 -26.48 -19.99 6.45
C ALA A 418 -25.49 -18.81 6.39
N ALA A 419 -24.72 -18.57 7.45
CA ALA A 419 -23.69 -17.53 7.48
C ALA A 419 -22.60 -17.73 6.41
N CYS A 420 -22.21 -18.99 6.18
CA CYS A 420 -21.26 -19.34 5.12
C CYS A 420 -21.85 -19.07 3.73
N ASP A 421 -23.13 -19.34 3.52
CA ASP A 421 -23.79 -19.13 2.23
C ASP A 421 -23.96 -17.62 1.97
N GLU A 422 -24.34 -16.82 2.98
CA GLU A 422 -24.37 -15.35 2.93
C GLU A 422 -22.98 -14.75 2.60
N ALA A 423 -21.91 -15.24 3.23
CA ALA A 423 -20.55 -14.79 2.94
C ALA A 423 -20.12 -15.12 1.49
N ALA A 424 -20.57 -16.25 0.95
CA ALA A 424 -20.29 -16.65 -0.43
C ALA A 424 -21.03 -15.77 -1.44
N GLU A 425 -22.31 -15.43 -1.17
CA GLU A 425 -23.11 -14.52 -1.98
C GLU A 425 -22.50 -13.11 -2.04
N ARG A 426 -21.91 -12.66 -0.92
CA ARG A 426 -21.20 -11.36 -0.83
C ARG A 426 -19.79 -11.39 -1.46
N GLY A 427 -19.32 -12.53 -1.96
CA GLY A 427 -18.00 -12.66 -2.58
C GLY A 427 -16.82 -12.65 -1.59
N LEU A 428 -17.05 -12.87 -0.29
CA LEU A 428 -16.05 -12.70 0.77
C LEU A 428 -15.20 -13.96 1.05
N THR A 429 -15.36 -15.01 0.24
CA THR A 429 -14.90 -16.38 0.57
C THR A 429 -13.63 -16.81 -0.15
N GLY A 430 -13.09 -15.95 -1.01
CA GLY A 430 -11.96 -16.24 -1.88
C GLY A 430 -12.31 -17.27 -2.96
N ARG A 431 -11.35 -18.10 -3.36
CA ARG A 431 -11.56 -19.06 -4.47
C ARG A 431 -12.36 -20.27 -4.02
N ARG A 432 -13.31 -20.70 -4.86
CA ARG A 432 -14.23 -21.83 -4.65
C ARG A 432 -13.56 -23.13 -4.16
N ILE A 433 -12.33 -23.42 -4.60
CA ILE A 433 -11.61 -24.64 -4.20
C ILE A 433 -11.20 -24.64 -2.72
N TYR A 434 -10.76 -23.50 -2.20
CA TYR A 434 -10.41 -23.37 -0.78
C TYR A 434 -11.66 -23.23 0.08
N TRP A 435 -12.64 -22.47 -0.42
CA TRP A 435 -13.87 -22.22 0.32
C TRP A 435 -14.62 -23.48 0.75
N ARG A 436 -14.68 -24.51 -0.12
CA ARG A 436 -15.32 -25.80 0.25
C ARG A 436 -14.71 -26.42 1.51
N ARG A 437 -13.38 -26.36 1.64
CA ARG A 437 -12.66 -26.86 2.81
C ARG A 437 -12.88 -25.94 4.01
N ASP A 438 -12.74 -24.63 3.80
CA ASP A 438 -12.88 -23.64 4.87
C ASP A 438 -14.28 -23.66 5.50
N ARG A 439 -15.33 -23.73 4.68
CA ARG A 439 -16.72 -23.90 5.12
C ARG A 439 -16.91 -25.16 5.96
N ALA A 440 -16.40 -26.30 5.51
CA ALA A 440 -16.50 -27.56 6.26
C ALA A 440 -15.76 -27.48 7.60
N THR A 441 -14.59 -26.85 7.64
CA THR A 441 -13.83 -26.64 8.87
C THR A 441 -14.55 -25.70 9.84
N ILE A 442 -15.07 -24.56 9.37
CA ILE A 442 -15.80 -23.60 10.21
C ILE A 442 -17.00 -24.27 10.89
N ILE A 443 -17.81 -25.01 10.13
CA ILE A 443 -18.99 -25.70 10.67
C ILE A 443 -18.57 -26.77 11.68
N ALA A 444 -17.55 -27.56 11.37
CA ALA A 444 -17.07 -28.60 12.28
C ALA A 444 -16.50 -28.02 13.59
N ASP A 445 -15.75 -26.92 13.49
CA ASP A 445 -15.17 -26.21 14.64
C ASP A 445 -16.27 -25.65 15.55
N LEU A 446 -17.28 -24.99 14.99
CA LEU A 446 -18.43 -24.47 15.76
C LEU A 446 -19.24 -25.58 16.44
N VAL A 447 -19.51 -26.68 15.75
CA VAL A 447 -20.21 -27.83 16.35
C VAL A 447 -19.39 -28.47 17.46
N ALA A 448 -18.07 -28.64 17.26
CA ALA A 448 -17.18 -29.16 18.29
C ALA A 448 -17.05 -28.20 19.49
N PHE A 449 -17.11 -26.88 19.25
CA PHE A 449 -17.05 -25.86 20.28
C PHE A 449 -18.21 -25.99 21.28
N ALA A 450 -19.41 -26.44 20.88
CA ALA A 450 -20.53 -26.63 21.81
C ALA A 450 -20.19 -27.58 22.98
N ALA A 451 -19.47 -28.68 22.72
CA ALA A 451 -19.03 -29.60 23.77
C ALA A 451 -17.94 -29.00 24.67
N HIS A 452 -17.08 -28.14 24.12
CA HIS A 452 -16.08 -27.40 24.90
C HIS A 452 -16.74 -26.31 25.75
N ASP A 453 -17.80 -25.69 25.25
CA ASP A 453 -18.64 -24.77 26.01
C ASP A 453 -19.36 -25.47 27.16
N ASP A 454 -19.87 -26.69 26.96
CA ASP A 454 -20.45 -27.50 28.04
C ASP A 454 -19.43 -27.77 29.16
N ALA A 455 -18.23 -28.21 28.80
CA ALA A 455 -17.17 -28.49 29.76
C ALA A 455 -16.78 -27.22 30.54
N TRP A 456 -16.64 -26.11 29.84
CA TRP A 456 -16.28 -24.81 30.42
C TRP A 456 -17.39 -24.26 31.33
N ARG A 457 -18.67 -24.30 30.91
CA ARG A 457 -19.81 -23.83 31.73
C ARG A 457 -19.91 -24.63 33.02
N ARG A 458 -19.70 -25.95 32.95
CA ARG A 458 -19.68 -26.84 34.12
C ARG A 458 -18.54 -26.50 35.08
N GLU A 459 -17.33 -26.32 34.56
CA GLU A 459 -16.16 -25.96 35.35
C GLU A 459 -16.35 -24.61 36.06
N ARG A 460 -16.82 -23.60 35.32
CA ARG A 460 -16.99 -22.23 35.83
C ARG A 460 -18.29 -21.99 36.58
N ARG A 461 -19.19 -22.99 36.62
CA ARG A 461 -20.54 -22.85 37.18
C ARG A 461 -21.29 -21.65 36.59
N ALA A 462 -21.08 -21.40 35.30
CA ALA A 462 -21.45 -20.15 34.64
C ALA A 462 -22.58 -20.32 33.62
N ARG A 463 -23.40 -19.28 33.50
CA ARG A 463 -24.54 -19.22 32.57
C ARG A 463 -24.43 -17.97 31.69
N PRO A 464 -24.66 -18.10 30.37
CA PRO A 464 -24.82 -16.94 29.51
C PRO A 464 -25.83 -15.95 30.09
N HIS A 465 -25.45 -14.68 30.16
CA HIS A 465 -26.30 -13.58 30.60
C HIS A 465 -26.62 -12.64 29.43
N ALA A 466 -25.60 -12.30 28.63
CA ALA A 466 -25.74 -11.44 27.46
C ALA A 466 -24.71 -11.84 26.40
N VAL A 467 -25.00 -11.53 25.14
CA VAL A 467 -24.09 -11.67 24.00
C VAL A 467 -24.15 -10.41 23.14
N GLU A 468 -23.06 -10.11 22.46
CA GLU A 468 -22.88 -8.89 21.67
C GLU A 468 -23.34 -7.64 22.45
N TRP A 469 -23.01 -7.59 23.74
CA TRP A 469 -23.56 -6.62 24.70
C TRP A 469 -22.94 -5.24 24.46
N GLY A 470 -23.63 -4.43 23.65
CA GLY A 470 -23.18 -3.13 23.20
C GLY A 470 -23.46 -2.00 24.19
N PHE A 471 -22.52 -1.07 24.29
CA PHE A 471 -22.61 0.14 25.13
C PHE A 471 -21.91 1.32 24.45
N GLY A 472 -22.48 2.53 24.56
CA GLY A 472 -21.93 3.75 23.96
C GLY A 472 -21.86 3.75 22.44
N LEU A 473 -22.60 2.85 21.77
CA LEU A 473 -22.71 2.78 20.31
C LEU A 473 -24.07 3.35 19.89
N THR A 474 -24.17 3.96 18.70
CA THR A 474 -25.47 4.39 18.18
C THR A 474 -26.42 3.20 18.09
N GLY A 475 -27.56 3.27 18.79
CA GLY A 475 -28.56 2.20 18.86
C GLY A 475 -28.25 1.07 19.87
N SER A 476 -27.21 1.20 20.71
CA SER A 476 -27.03 0.28 21.84
C SER A 476 -28.02 0.57 22.97
N THR A 477 -28.30 -0.45 23.77
CA THR A 477 -29.20 -0.35 24.93
C THR A 477 -28.59 0.36 26.13
N HIS A 478 -27.27 0.52 26.17
CA HIS A 478 -26.54 1.13 27.27
C HIS A 478 -25.71 2.33 26.77
N ASP A 479 -25.60 3.35 27.63
CA ASP A 479 -24.77 4.52 27.40
C ASP A 479 -23.27 4.18 27.48
N ALA A 480 -22.42 5.12 27.07
CA ALA A 480 -20.98 4.98 27.20
C ALA A 480 -20.57 4.90 28.68
N VAL A 481 -19.66 3.98 29.01
CA VAL A 481 -19.23 3.73 30.39
C VAL A 481 -18.13 4.71 30.80
N PRO A 482 -18.31 5.53 31.85
CA PRO A 482 -17.27 6.43 32.30
C PRO A 482 -16.17 5.67 33.07
N LEU A 483 -14.92 5.82 32.62
CA LEU A 483 -13.72 5.39 33.33
C LEU A 483 -13.08 6.61 33.99
N VAL A 484 -12.87 6.55 35.31
CA VAL A 484 -12.17 7.61 36.06
C VAL A 484 -10.69 7.28 36.08
N LEU A 485 -9.87 8.14 35.47
CA LEU A 485 -8.42 8.00 35.44
C LEU A 485 -7.80 8.41 36.79
N PRO A 486 -6.56 7.99 37.09
CA PRO A 486 -5.90 8.30 38.37
C PRO A 486 -5.80 9.80 38.71
N ASP A 487 -5.78 10.66 37.69
CA ASP A 487 -5.72 12.12 37.83
C ASP A 487 -7.10 12.81 37.90
N GLY A 488 -8.18 12.02 37.86
CA GLY A 488 -9.56 12.49 37.94
C GLY A 488 -10.20 12.83 36.59
N ARG A 489 -9.47 12.79 35.46
CA ARG A 489 -10.08 12.88 34.12
C ARG A 489 -11.00 11.68 33.89
N ARG A 490 -11.95 11.84 32.97
CA ARG A 490 -12.90 10.79 32.59
C ARG A 490 -12.72 10.43 31.12
N VAL A 491 -12.61 9.14 30.83
CA VAL A 491 -12.67 8.61 29.48
C VAL A 491 -13.96 7.83 29.35
N HIS A 492 -14.80 8.19 28.38
CA HIS A 492 -16.03 7.45 28.10
C HIS A 492 -15.70 6.27 27.19
N LEU A 493 -16.00 5.06 27.63
CA LEU A 493 -15.77 3.84 26.88
C LEU A 493 -17.02 3.48 26.09
N ARG A 494 -16.83 3.09 24.83
CA ARG A 494 -17.82 2.39 24.02
C ARG A 494 -17.27 1.07 23.53
N GLY A 495 -18.15 0.14 23.22
CA GLY A 495 -17.73 -1.13 22.67
C GLY A 495 -18.83 -2.16 22.70
N ARG A 496 -18.40 -3.40 22.56
CA ARG A 496 -19.28 -4.55 22.54
C ARG A 496 -18.55 -5.74 23.14
N VAL A 497 -19.17 -6.34 24.14
CA VAL A 497 -18.68 -7.57 24.76
C VAL A 497 -19.30 -8.76 24.02
N ASP A 498 -18.48 -9.63 23.40
CA ASP A 498 -18.98 -10.76 22.61
C ASP A 498 -19.89 -11.67 23.44
N ARG A 499 -19.47 -12.01 24.66
CA ARG A 499 -20.28 -12.80 25.60
C ARG A 499 -20.00 -12.45 27.06
N LEU A 500 -21.07 -12.35 27.84
CA LEU A 500 -21.06 -12.19 29.28
C LEU A 500 -21.75 -13.38 29.95
N ASP A 501 -21.07 -14.03 30.87
CA ASP A 501 -21.65 -15.07 31.72
C ASP A 501 -21.65 -14.65 33.20
N LEU A 502 -22.60 -15.20 33.96
CA LEU A 502 -22.65 -15.08 35.41
C LEU A 502 -22.45 -16.45 36.04
N ALA A 503 -21.48 -16.55 36.94
CA ALA A 503 -21.24 -17.74 37.75
C ALA A 503 -22.18 -17.80 38.97
N ASP A 504 -22.43 -19.01 39.48
CA ASP A 504 -23.27 -19.24 40.66
C ASP A 504 -22.75 -18.50 41.92
N ASP A 505 -21.44 -18.21 42.00
CA ASP A 505 -20.81 -17.45 43.10
C ASP A 505 -20.88 -15.92 42.94
N GLY A 506 -21.49 -15.43 41.85
CA GLY A 506 -21.61 -14.02 41.53
C GLY A 506 -20.49 -13.45 40.68
N THR A 507 -19.48 -14.24 40.31
CA THR A 507 -18.41 -13.85 39.39
C THR A 507 -18.98 -13.51 38.02
N ILE A 508 -18.53 -12.37 37.47
CA ILE A 508 -18.83 -11.93 36.12
C ILE A 508 -17.73 -12.46 35.19
N ILE A 509 -18.08 -13.11 34.09
CA ILE A 509 -17.09 -13.60 33.14
C ILE A 509 -17.31 -12.94 31.78
N VAL A 510 -16.32 -12.17 31.34
CA VAL A 510 -16.28 -11.49 30.05
C VAL A 510 -15.47 -12.36 29.08
N THR A 511 -16.10 -12.77 27.99
CA THR A 511 -15.48 -13.59 26.95
C THR A 511 -15.37 -12.80 25.65
N ASP A 512 -14.19 -12.84 25.03
CA ASP A 512 -13.96 -12.46 23.63
C ASP A 512 -13.57 -13.71 22.83
N TYR A 513 -14.24 -13.94 21.69
CA TYR A 513 -13.99 -15.11 20.88
C TYR A 513 -12.80 -14.89 19.94
N LYS A 514 -11.82 -15.78 19.97
CA LYS A 514 -10.66 -15.72 19.06
C LYS A 514 -10.65 -16.85 18.06
N THR A 515 -10.20 -16.51 16.85
CA THR A 515 -9.94 -17.48 15.78
C THR A 515 -8.44 -17.54 15.50
N GLY A 516 -7.93 -18.72 15.12
CA GLY A 516 -6.52 -18.94 14.81
C GLY A 516 -5.89 -20.11 15.56
N SER A 517 -4.55 -20.10 15.71
CA SER A 517 -3.79 -21.26 16.21
C SER A 517 -2.65 -20.94 17.18
N LYS A 518 -2.66 -19.75 17.81
CA LYS A 518 -1.57 -19.30 18.69
C LYS A 518 -2.10 -18.69 20.00
N PRO A 519 -2.69 -19.50 20.90
CA PRO A 519 -3.22 -19.01 22.18
C PRO A 519 -2.16 -18.35 23.06
N GLY A 520 -0.91 -18.84 23.04
CA GLY A 520 0.18 -18.23 23.82
C GLY A 520 0.49 -16.77 23.47
N ASN A 521 0.10 -16.29 22.28
CA ASN A 521 0.22 -14.86 21.93
C ASN A 521 -0.81 -13.98 22.66
N TYR A 522 -1.76 -14.57 23.39
CA TYR A 522 -2.83 -13.88 24.09
C TYR A 522 -2.73 -14.07 25.60
N GLU A 523 -1.77 -14.86 26.09
CA GLU A 523 -1.53 -15.05 27.53
C GLU A 523 -1.10 -13.71 28.14
N PRO A 524 -1.86 -13.19 29.13
CA PRO A 524 -1.45 -12.03 29.91
C PRO A 524 -0.12 -12.34 30.59
N SER A 525 0.86 -11.44 30.47
CA SER A 525 2.09 -11.58 31.26
C SER A 525 1.76 -11.32 32.72
N PRO A 526 2.27 -12.12 33.67
CA PRO A 526 2.16 -11.80 35.10
C PRO A 526 2.79 -10.45 35.47
N ASP A 527 3.81 -10.02 34.72
CA ASP A 527 4.56 -8.79 35.00
C ASP A 527 3.95 -7.55 34.31
N ASP A 528 3.20 -7.75 33.23
CA ASP A 528 2.52 -6.69 32.46
C ASP A 528 1.29 -7.28 31.73
N PRO A 529 0.12 -7.32 32.38
CA PRO A 529 -1.13 -7.77 31.77
C PRO A 529 -1.58 -6.91 30.59
N THR A 530 -1.07 -5.68 30.43
CA THR A 530 -1.45 -4.75 29.37
C THR A 530 -0.60 -4.89 28.10
N ALA A 531 0.55 -5.55 28.20
CA ALA A 531 1.57 -5.65 27.15
C ALA A 531 1.90 -4.27 26.53
N GLY A 532 2.35 -3.33 27.37
CA GLY A 532 2.63 -1.95 26.99
C GLY A 532 1.41 -1.22 26.43
N GLY A 533 0.22 -1.52 26.95
CA GLY A 533 -1.04 -0.96 26.46
C GLY A 533 -1.57 -1.49 25.13
N THR A 534 -0.95 -2.52 24.56
CA THR A 534 -1.46 -3.18 23.34
C THR A 534 -2.56 -4.22 23.60
N ARG A 535 -2.85 -4.51 24.88
CA ARG A 535 -3.92 -5.42 25.33
C ARG A 535 -4.72 -4.80 26.47
N LEU A 536 -5.63 -3.90 26.13
CA LEU A 536 -6.54 -3.23 27.06
C LEU A 536 -7.97 -3.76 26.96
N GLN A 537 -8.36 -4.33 25.82
CA GLN A 537 -9.74 -4.68 25.51
C GLN A 537 -10.41 -5.53 26.60
N LEU A 538 -9.77 -6.62 27.04
CA LEU A 538 -10.32 -7.50 28.07
C LEU A 538 -10.50 -6.80 29.42
N GLY A 539 -9.46 -6.09 29.89
CA GLY A 539 -9.50 -5.37 31.16
C GLY A 539 -10.57 -4.28 31.16
N LEU A 540 -10.65 -3.49 30.08
CA LEU A 540 -11.64 -2.42 29.95
C LEU A 540 -13.06 -2.97 29.81
N TYR A 541 -13.26 -4.11 29.16
CA TYR A 541 -14.56 -4.77 29.10
C TYR A 541 -14.98 -5.39 30.42
N ALA A 542 -14.04 -5.90 31.23
CA ALA A 542 -14.33 -6.32 32.60
C ALA A 542 -14.84 -5.17 33.47
N LEU A 543 -14.20 -4.00 33.38
CA LEU A 543 -14.64 -2.78 34.05
C LEU A 543 -16.01 -2.32 33.55
N ALA A 544 -16.24 -2.36 32.24
CA ALA A 544 -17.53 -2.04 31.63
C ALA A 544 -18.62 -2.98 32.16
N ALA A 545 -18.37 -4.29 32.21
CA ALA A 545 -19.34 -5.28 32.69
C ALA A 545 -19.73 -5.05 34.16
N ARG A 546 -18.76 -4.75 35.05
CA ARG A 546 -19.03 -4.36 36.44
C ARG A 546 -19.94 -3.14 36.52
N HIS A 547 -19.66 -2.12 35.72
CA HIS A 547 -20.43 -0.88 35.68
C HIS A 547 -21.87 -1.13 35.17
N LEU A 548 -22.01 -1.80 34.03
CA LEU A 548 -23.29 -2.06 33.38
C LEU A 548 -24.21 -2.93 34.24
N LEU A 549 -23.66 -3.88 35.00
CA LEU A 549 -24.42 -4.71 35.93
C LEU A 549 -24.69 -4.02 37.29
N GLY A 550 -24.14 -2.82 37.53
CA GLY A 550 -24.24 -2.14 38.82
C GLY A 550 -23.54 -2.90 39.96
N ARG A 551 -22.47 -3.64 39.65
CA ARG A 551 -21.70 -4.48 40.57
C ARG A 551 -20.22 -4.08 40.57
N PRO A 552 -19.85 -2.93 41.14
CA PRO A 552 -18.48 -2.41 41.09
C PRO A 552 -17.46 -3.34 41.76
N ASP A 553 -17.87 -4.07 42.81
CA ASP A 553 -16.99 -4.91 43.63
C ASP A 553 -17.11 -6.41 43.29
N ALA A 554 -17.90 -6.78 42.27
CA ALA A 554 -18.04 -8.19 41.92
C ALA A 554 -16.73 -8.77 41.36
N PRO A 555 -16.35 -10.00 41.72
CA PRO A 555 -15.25 -10.70 41.05
C PRO A 555 -15.52 -10.71 39.54
N VAL A 556 -14.52 -10.36 38.74
CA VAL A 556 -14.64 -10.38 37.28
C VAL A 556 -13.44 -11.08 36.66
N ARG A 557 -13.73 -11.95 35.71
CA ARG A 557 -12.73 -12.66 34.90
C ARG A 557 -12.89 -12.22 33.46
N ALA A 558 -11.78 -11.94 32.79
CA ALA A 558 -11.76 -11.61 31.38
C ALA A 558 -10.94 -12.64 30.61
N GLU A 559 -11.49 -13.21 29.56
CA GLU A 559 -10.85 -14.30 28.83
C GLU A 559 -11.11 -14.31 27.33
N TYR A 560 -10.10 -14.77 26.62
CA TYR A 560 -10.18 -15.18 25.23
C TYR A 560 -10.52 -16.66 25.15
N ARG A 561 -11.56 -16.99 24.37
CA ARG A 561 -11.93 -18.37 24.08
C ARG A 561 -11.71 -18.68 22.61
N PHE A 562 -10.81 -19.64 22.33
CA PHE A 562 -10.51 -20.06 20.98
C PHE A 562 -11.55 -21.05 20.47
N VAL A 563 -12.02 -20.83 19.25
CA VAL A 563 -13.06 -21.68 18.63
C VAL A 563 -12.51 -22.66 17.61
N ASP A 564 -11.23 -22.59 17.27
CA ASP A 564 -10.60 -23.46 16.26
C ASP A 564 -9.99 -24.71 16.90
N HIS A 565 -10.17 -25.87 16.25
CA HIS A 565 -9.49 -27.11 16.65
C HIS A 565 -7.95 -27.00 16.67
N ARG A 566 -7.36 -26.09 15.88
CA ARG A 566 -5.90 -25.88 15.83
C ARG A 566 -5.32 -25.23 17.08
N ALA A 567 -6.16 -24.49 17.81
CA ALA A 567 -5.82 -23.94 19.11
C ALA A 567 -6.32 -24.85 20.24
N GLU A 568 -6.75 -26.08 19.93
CA GLU A 568 -7.30 -27.05 20.89
C GLU A 568 -8.43 -26.47 21.75
N PHE A 569 -9.18 -25.50 21.21
CA PHE A 569 -10.23 -24.77 21.93
C PHE A 569 -9.76 -24.13 23.25
N ALA A 570 -8.49 -23.72 23.31
CA ALA A 570 -7.87 -23.16 24.49
C ALA A 570 -8.63 -21.93 25.04
N THR A 571 -8.56 -21.75 26.35
CA THR A 571 -9.08 -20.56 27.05
C THR A 571 -7.93 -19.89 27.77
N VAL A 572 -7.76 -18.59 27.56
CA VAL A 572 -6.67 -17.79 28.10
C VAL A 572 -7.25 -16.52 28.69
N GLY A 573 -6.91 -16.18 29.93
CA GLY A 573 -7.48 -14.99 30.57
C GLY A 573 -6.93 -14.75 31.97
N LEU A 574 -7.41 -13.68 32.59
CA LEU A 574 -7.00 -13.26 33.92
C LEU A 574 -8.23 -12.94 34.80
N ASP A 575 -8.06 -13.12 36.11
CA ASP A 575 -8.98 -12.60 37.10
C ASP A 575 -8.58 -11.16 37.41
N VAL A 576 -9.52 -10.22 37.27
CA VAL A 576 -9.22 -8.78 37.37
C VAL A 576 -9.46 -8.30 38.80
N ASP A 577 -8.35 -8.14 39.53
CA ASP A 577 -8.32 -7.52 40.86
C ASP A 577 -8.04 -6.01 40.80
N ASP A 578 -8.05 -5.35 41.95
CA ASP A 578 -7.85 -3.91 42.06
C ASP A 578 -6.48 -3.43 41.57
N ALA A 579 -5.44 -4.27 41.64
CA ALA A 579 -4.11 -3.93 41.13
C ALA A 579 -4.13 -3.89 39.59
N HIS A 580 -4.74 -4.89 38.95
CA HIS A 580 -4.95 -4.89 37.51
C HIS A 580 -5.79 -3.68 37.06
N VAL A 581 -6.84 -3.34 37.80
CA VAL A 581 -7.66 -2.15 37.50
C VAL A 581 -6.83 -0.87 37.53
N ALA A 582 -6.01 -0.69 38.58
CA ALA A 582 -5.14 0.49 38.70
C ALA A 582 -4.13 0.56 37.54
N GLU A 583 -3.58 -0.57 37.13
CA GLU A 583 -2.64 -0.67 36.01
C GLU A 583 -3.30 -0.32 34.67
N PHE A 584 -4.46 -0.93 34.34
CA PHE A 584 -5.21 -0.60 33.12
C PHE A 584 -5.55 0.89 33.04
N LEU A 585 -6.02 1.49 34.14
CA LEU A 585 -6.37 2.92 34.19
C LEU A 585 -5.13 3.82 34.10
N GLY A 586 -3.99 3.40 34.67
CA GLY A 586 -2.71 4.09 34.53
C GLY A 586 -2.21 4.12 33.09
N VAL A 587 -2.29 2.98 32.39
CA VAL A 587 -1.93 2.89 30.98
C VAL A 587 -2.86 3.74 30.10
N VAL A 588 -4.17 3.71 30.34
CA VAL A 588 -5.11 4.59 29.62
C VAL A 588 -4.76 6.06 29.84
N ALA A 589 -4.41 6.46 31.07
CA ALA A 589 -3.98 7.84 31.35
C ALA A 589 -2.72 8.22 30.56
N ALA A 590 -1.71 7.35 30.51
CA ALA A 590 -0.50 7.57 29.72
C ALA A 590 -0.78 7.72 28.22
N ILE A 591 -1.71 6.92 27.67
CA ILE A 591 -2.15 7.03 26.28
C ILE A 591 -2.85 8.38 26.02
N VAL A 592 -3.75 8.79 26.92
CA VAL A 592 -4.45 10.08 26.82
C VAL A 592 -3.43 11.23 26.86
N ASP A 593 -2.49 11.21 27.79
CA ASP A 593 -1.42 12.22 27.88
C ASP A 593 -0.58 12.28 26.62
N GLY A 594 -0.20 11.12 26.08
CA GLY A 594 0.55 11.04 24.83
C GLY A 594 -0.18 11.66 23.64
N ILE A 595 -1.48 11.39 23.51
CA ILE A 595 -2.32 11.97 22.45
C ILE A 595 -2.46 13.48 22.64
N GLU A 596 -2.82 13.95 23.84
CA GLU A 596 -3.03 15.37 24.14
C GLU A 596 -1.75 16.19 23.98
N ALA A 597 -0.59 15.63 24.33
CA ALA A 597 0.71 16.27 24.12
C ALA A 597 1.23 16.13 22.67
N GLY A 598 0.47 15.50 21.77
CA GLY A 598 0.80 15.43 20.35
C GLY A 598 1.99 14.54 20.00
N LEU A 599 2.13 13.43 20.73
CA LEU A 599 3.17 12.42 20.51
C LEU A 599 2.67 11.34 19.56
N PHE A 600 3.14 11.41 18.31
CA PHE A 600 2.83 10.41 17.29
C PHE A 600 4.07 9.77 16.62
N PRO A 601 5.08 9.30 17.40
CA PRO A 601 6.23 8.62 16.81
C PRO A 601 5.84 7.36 16.04
N ALA A 602 6.63 7.05 15.00
CA ALA A 602 6.54 5.75 14.35
C ALA A 602 7.16 4.66 15.22
N HIS A 603 6.47 3.52 15.34
CA HIS A 603 6.97 2.31 15.98
C HIS A 603 7.13 1.20 14.92
N PRO A 604 8.21 1.24 14.11
CA PRO A 604 8.43 0.24 13.06
C PRO A 604 8.83 -1.11 13.67
N ALA A 605 8.34 -2.20 13.07
CA ALA A 605 8.81 -3.53 13.43
C ALA A 605 10.31 -3.68 13.21
N GLU A 606 10.97 -4.50 14.04
CA GLU A 606 12.39 -4.79 13.87
C GLU A 606 12.66 -5.41 12.49
N PRO A 607 13.69 -4.96 11.75
CA PRO A 607 13.94 -5.42 10.39
C PRO A 607 14.34 -6.90 10.40
N SER A 608 13.58 -7.72 9.68
CA SER A 608 13.82 -9.16 9.60
C SER A 608 13.77 -9.64 8.15
N PRO A 609 14.69 -10.53 7.73
CA PRO A 609 14.64 -11.12 6.40
C PRO A 609 13.48 -12.12 6.24
N TYR A 610 12.83 -12.51 7.33
CA TYR A 610 11.79 -13.55 7.36
C TYR A 610 10.39 -13.01 7.63
N SER A 611 10.25 -11.78 8.12
CA SER A 611 8.96 -11.17 8.40
C SER A 611 8.81 -9.83 7.71
N ARG A 612 7.71 -9.66 6.98
CA ARG A 612 7.29 -8.36 6.47
C ARG A 612 6.72 -7.54 7.62
N SER A 613 6.92 -6.23 7.59
CA SER A 613 6.25 -5.32 8.53
C SER A 613 4.74 -5.51 8.44
N THR A 614 4.08 -5.56 9.59
CA THR A 614 2.61 -5.63 9.68
C THR A 614 1.96 -4.25 9.65
N CYS A 615 2.72 -3.19 9.93
CA CYS A 615 2.19 -1.83 9.94
C CYS A 615 2.37 -1.18 8.56
N PRO A 616 1.28 -0.95 7.79
CA PRO A 616 1.36 -0.34 6.45
C PRO A 616 1.80 1.12 6.50
N PHE A 617 1.63 1.80 7.64
CA PHE A 617 2.07 3.18 7.80
C PHE A 617 3.57 3.28 8.09
N CYS A 618 4.16 2.23 8.68
CA CYS A 618 5.60 2.09 8.89
C CYS A 618 6.33 1.51 7.68
N ASP A 619 5.63 0.84 6.77
CA ASP A 619 6.20 0.21 5.57
C ASP A 619 5.24 0.34 4.38
N PRO A 620 5.01 1.58 3.89
CA PRO A 620 3.97 1.85 2.89
C PRO A 620 4.28 1.30 1.50
N ASP A 621 5.55 1.03 1.18
CA ASP A 621 6.00 0.49 -0.09
C ASP A 621 6.32 -1.01 -0.04
N GLY A 622 6.26 -1.63 1.15
CA GLY A 622 6.59 -3.03 1.36
C GLY A 622 8.07 -3.35 1.14
N LEU A 623 8.95 -2.33 1.10
CA LEU A 623 10.40 -2.51 0.93
C LEU A 623 11.13 -2.77 2.27
N GLY A 624 10.39 -2.69 3.38
CA GLY A 624 10.85 -3.06 4.72
C GLY A 624 11.15 -1.87 5.63
N THR A 625 11.25 -2.14 6.93
CA THR A 625 11.32 -1.10 7.98
C THR A 625 12.73 -0.65 8.34
N ARG A 626 13.78 -1.12 7.65
CA ARG A 626 15.18 -0.94 8.07
C ARG A 626 15.58 0.52 8.34
N GLU A 627 15.28 1.41 7.40
CA GLU A 627 15.61 2.82 7.56
C GLU A 627 14.82 3.46 8.70
N ARG A 628 13.50 3.24 8.74
CA ARG A 628 12.64 3.78 9.81
C ARG A 628 13.02 3.26 11.19
N HIS A 629 13.37 1.99 11.33
CA HIS A 629 13.83 1.41 12.58
C HIS A 629 15.14 2.05 13.06
N ARG A 630 16.10 2.29 12.15
CA ARG A 630 17.31 3.04 12.47
C ARG A 630 16.98 4.46 12.96
N LEU A 631 16.04 5.15 12.33
CA LEU A 631 15.61 6.49 12.73
C LEU A 631 14.88 6.51 14.07
N TYR A 632 14.11 5.47 14.38
CA TYR A 632 13.46 5.28 15.68
C TYR A 632 14.50 5.16 16.80
N LEU A 633 15.46 4.24 16.65
CA LEU A 633 16.55 4.04 17.64
C LEU A 633 17.40 5.31 17.82
N ALA A 634 17.73 6.02 16.74
CA ALA A 634 18.53 7.24 16.80
C ALA A 634 17.87 8.38 17.61
N LYS A 635 16.53 8.35 17.75
CA LYS A 635 15.75 9.36 18.47
C LYS A 635 15.32 8.92 19.86
N ALA A 636 15.51 7.65 20.21
CA ALA A 636 15.02 7.10 21.47
C ALA A 636 15.57 7.82 22.72
N GLY A 637 16.72 8.49 22.61
CA GLY A 637 17.28 9.34 23.66
C GLY A 637 16.67 10.74 23.80
N ASP A 638 15.74 11.16 22.94
CA ASP A 638 15.09 12.47 23.06
C ASP A 638 14.07 12.45 24.24
N PRO A 639 14.16 13.39 25.20
CA PRO A 639 13.26 13.42 26.36
C PRO A 639 11.78 13.49 25.99
N ALA A 640 11.44 14.06 24.83
CA ALA A 640 10.05 14.13 24.38
C ALA A 640 9.47 12.73 24.11
N LEU A 641 10.27 11.73 23.71
CA LEU A 641 9.76 10.38 23.43
C LEU A 641 9.59 9.51 24.68
N ARG A 642 10.16 9.94 25.80
CA ARG A 642 10.21 9.16 27.04
C ARG A 642 8.83 8.64 27.51
N PRO A 643 7.75 9.45 27.53
CA PRO A 643 6.44 8.96 27.96
C PRO A 643 5.91 7.79 27.13
N TYR A 644 6.20 7.77 25.82
CA TYR A 644 5.81 6.67 24.95
C TYR A 644 6.71 5.45 25.14
N LEU A 645 8.03 5.65 25.22
CA LEU A 645 8.99 4.56 25.37
C LEU A 645 8.86 3.85 26.72
N GLU A 646 8.49 4.56 27.80
CA GLU A 646 8.24 3.94 29.12
C GLU A 646 7.08 2.94 29.06
N LEU A 647 6.13 3.16 28.15
CA LEU A 647 5.01 2.26 27.91
C LEU A 647 5.38 1.14 26.92
N ALA A 648 5.95 1.48 25.78
CA ALA A 648 6.08 0.55 24.65
C ALA A 648 7.42 -0.22 24.62
N ASP A 649 8.50 0.36 25.14
CA ASP A 649 9.86 -0.18 25.00
C ASP A 649 10.75 0.17 26.23
N PRO A 650 10.38 -0.32 27.43
CA PRO A 650 11.12 -0.01 28.66
C PRO A 650 12.56 -0.56 28.64
N ASP A 651 12.79 -1.67 27.93
CA ASP A 651 14.12 -2.26 27.75
C ASP A 651 15.05 -1.34 26.94
N LEU A 652 14.53 -0.67 25.91
CA LEU A 652 15.30 0.32 25.16
C LEU A 652 15.71 1.51 26.04
N ILE A 653 14.83 1.97 26.94
CA ILE A 653 15.21 3.02 27.92
C ILE A 653 16.32 2.52 28.84
N ALA A 654 16.20 1.30 29.37
CA ALA A 654 17.20 0.71 30.24
C ALA A 654 18.56 0.60 29.53
N ALA A 655 18.57 0.20 28.25
CA ALA A 655 19.77 0.14 27.43
C ALA A 655 20.42 1.52 27.22
N LEU A 656 19.62 2.58 27.04
CA LEU A 656 20.11 3.95 26.90
C LEU A 656 20.65 4.55 28.21
N ALA A 657 20.23 4.03 29.37
CA ALA A 657 20.68 4.48 30.69
C ALA A 657 21.93 3.75 31.21
N GLY A 658 22.42 2.72 30.53
CA GLY A 658 23.61 1.96 30.90
C GLY A 658 24.91 2.76 30.79
N PRO A 659 25.94 2.45 31.62
CA PRO A 659 27.24 3.13 31.55
C PRO A 659 28.06 2.57 30.39
N ASP A 660 27.87 3.13 29.19
CA ASP A 660 28.85 3.28 28.11
C ASP A 660 28.12 3.50 26.78
N THR A 661 28.10 4.74 26.31
CA THR A 661 28.36 5.05 24.89
C THR A 661 28.90 6.47 24.83
N ASP A 662 30.18 6.58 24.48
CA ASP A 662 30.84 7.84 24.17
C ASP A 662 29.96 8.70 23.27
N ALA A 663 29.61 9.86 23.81
CA ALA A 663 29.14 11.00 23.05
C ALA A 663 30.30 11.55 22.21
N ASP A 664 30.59 10.92 21.08
CA ASP A 664 31.15 11.53 19.86
C ASP A 664 31.54 10.44 18.86
N ALA A 665 30.56 9.94 18.11
CA ALA A 665 30.80 9.32 16.82
C ALA A 665 29.99 10.11 15.78
N ASP A 666 30.72 10.99 15.09
CA ASP A 666 30.28 11.73 13.92
C ASP A 666 29.73 10.76 12.85
N PRO A 667 28.47 10.88 12.41
CA PRO A 667 27.92 10.03 11.36
C PRO A 667 28.46 10.38 9.95
N SER A 668 29.41 11.31 9.81
CA SER A 668 29.94 11.73 8.50
C SER A 668 31.03 10.81 7.89
N ALA A 669 31.35 9.67 8.49
CA ALA A 669 32.35 8.75 7.94
C ALA A 669 31.73 7.39 7.60
N GLY A 670 31.28 7.23 6.35
CA GLY A 670 30.87 5.92 5.84
C GLY A 670 29.78 5.90 4.78
N ALA A 671 29.78 6.85 3.85
CA ALA A 671 29.08 6.70 2.58
C ALA A 671 30.00 7.23 1.47
N THR A 672 30.94 6.38 1.07
CA THR A 672 31.59 6.46 -0.25
C THR A 672 31.15 5.20 -0.99
N PRO A 673 30.84 5.29 -2.29
CA PRO A 673 29.88 4.44 -2.99
C PRO A 673 30.24 2.95 -3.04
#